data_AF-A0AAD4D9H2-F1
#
_entry.id   AF-A0AAD4D9H2-F1
#
_cell.length_a   1.000
_cell.length_b   1.000
_cell.length_c   1.000
_cell.angle_alpha   90.00
_cell.angle_beta   90.00
_cell.angle_gamma   90.00
#
_symmetry.space_group_name_H-M   'P 1'
#
loop_
_entity.id
_entity.type
_entity.pdbx_description
1 polymer ?
#
loop_
_entity_poly.entity_id
_entity_poly.type
_entity_poly.pdbx_seq_one_letter_code
_entity_poly.pdbx_strand_id
1 'polypeptide(L)'
;MRILSLSAAITAVVLSVIHTAQADISKIVRVDQSSQQLIDAEGRSRWFHGTNIVKKAFPWHVDVDNFVPNWSLVDRDIELLRTMNINSVRLGVHWAGVEPVRGQYNQTYLDVTHSIIKKLEDNNIYTLIDQHQDVWAAQICGHGAPLWFMKQGWVVANHMFPVPQKSTPFAVDANGVPTDADCNSIDWATSYLNYAVGNAFGRLYNNYDGLGDAWAAYWKVLAQRYMQFPSILGYNLMNEPWVGDHMADPTLLVPGKADHRTMEPLWNKGNDVIRTVDNTTLIFFEGSTYDILSGFNNVPGGDGSKTVHSWHYYKPPQLGSVEYTLKNRKTDSDRLRTAGMMTEFQFWDSGPDSIKEIFETARQADRYMQSWQGWAYNNIWSGSGAEAFPRPAIVQAYSRTYVEATAGTTQTMYFQDSTTKYWVSWKAEKSIQAPTLIRFAPKINYPDGIRVFIQPPGSGTYTIDNSTNTVKITHTTATVQGETIMASVQPFYPTDIITNPDSGKCVDNGNANVAPNNPIILWDCTSSPNQVWKFKENTIQLAFDADHNSGKYCLDTQTLTSTDKYLNVVLNPCQADKASQKWSVTPTGNIVNTATGYCVDISGANYKSGTQLLAYTCASGGTQKNQVWKLPRGASGTWSPKGAVRGFPVLSMEGGTLDAALEGFSDPIV
;
A
#
# COMPACT_ATOMS: atom_id res chain seq x y z
N MET A 1 52.43 -50.31 43.86
CA MET A 1 50.99 -50.08 44.12
C MET A 1 50.66 -48.67 43.64
N ARG A 2 50.29 -48.51 42.36
CA ARG A 2 49.95 -47.22 41.74
C ARG A 2 48.44 -47.24 41.48
N ILE A 3 47.70 -46.35 42.15
CA ILE A 3 46.25 -46.26 42.06
C ILE A 3 45.87 -45.24 40.98
N LEU A 4 44.88 -45.65 40.19
CA LEU A 4 44.24 -44.97 39.08
C LEU A 4 43.52 -43.67 39.48
N SER A 5 43.48 -42.71 38.56
CA SER A 5 42.43 -41.69 38.52
C SER A 5 41.90 -41.56 37.09
N LEU A 6 40.66 -42.03 36.90
CA LEU A 6 39.87 -41.89 35.67
C LEU A 6 39.67 -40.41 35.33
N SER A 7 39.90 -40.04 34.07
CA SER A 7 39.45 -38.77 33.49
C SER A 7 38.10 -39.00 32.80
N ALA A 8 37.05 -38.31 33.25
CA ALA A 8 35.78 -38.23 32.56
C ALA A 8 35.79 -36.99 31.63
N ALA A 9 35.63 -37.21 30.33
CA ALA A 9 35.48 -36.16 29.34
C ALA A 9 34.03 -35.63 29.38
N ILE A 10 33.87 -34.33 29.63
CA ILE A 10 32.60 -33.61 29.46
C ILE A 10 32.61 -33.01 28.06
N THR A 11 31.81 -33.57 27.16
CA THR A 11 31.53 -33.00 25.83
C THR A 11 30.47 -31.92 26.00
N ALA A 12 30.86 -30.66 25.87
CA ALA A 12 29.91 -29.54 25.82
C ALA A 12 29.21 -29.54 24.45
N VAL A 13 27.90 -29.84 24.45
CA VAL A 13 27.03 -29.63 23.28
C VAL A 13 26.70 -28.15 23.22
N VAL A 14 27.30 -27.44 22.27
CA VAL A 14 26.88 -26.08 21.89
C VAL A 14 25.59 -26.22 21.09
N LEU A 15 24.44 -25.98 21.72
CA LEU A 15 23.21 -25.70 20.97
C LEU A 15 23.37 -24.33 20.31
N SER A 16 23.73 -24.34 19.02
CA SER A 16 23.58 -23.17 18.16
C SER A 16 22.08 -22.92 17.95
N VAL A 17 21.49 -22.05 18.76
CA VAL A 17 20.20 -21.44 18.43
C VAL A 17 20.42 -20.60 17.18
N ILE A 18 19.93 -21.09 16.04
CA ILE A 18 19.80 -20.28 14.83
C ILE A 18 18.73 -19.23 15.15
N HIS A 19 19.14 -18.08 15.68
CA HIS A 19 18.36 -16.86 15.52
C HIS A 19 18.41 -16.57 14.01
N THR A 20 17.32 -16.87 13.30
CA THR A 20 17.06 -16.19 12.03
C THR A 20 16.93 -14.72 12.37
N ALA A 21 18.02 -13.96 12.22
CA ALA A 21 18.01 -12.51 12.39
C ALA A 21 17.09 -11.92 11.32
N GLN A 22 15.82 -11.76 11.68
CA GLN A 22 14.93 -10.85 10.99
C GLN A 22 15.63 -9.50 10.98
N ALA A 23 15.78 -8.88 9.80
CA ALA A 23 16.40 -7.57 9.73
C ALA A 23 15.60 -6.60 10.63
N ASP A 24 16.23 -6.05 11.66
CA ASP A 24 15.57 -5.15 12.60
C ASP A 24 14.97 -3.97 11.84
N ILE A 25 13.71 -3.65 12.16
CA ILE A 25 13.00 -2.53 11.56
C ILE A 25 13.73 -1.21 11.90
N SER A 26 14.08 -0.41 10.90
CA SER A 26 14.84 0.83 11.13
C SER A 26 13.94 2.00 11.54
N LYS A 27 14.14 2.55 12.74
CA LYS A 27 13.40 3.72 13.24
C LYS A 27 13.43 4.89 12.26
N ILE A 28 12.30 5.57 12.09
CA ILE A 28 12.23 6.85 11.36
C ILE A 28 12.64 7.97 12.30
N VAL A 29 13.65 8.74 11.92
CA VAL A 29 14.33 9.67 12.84
C VAL A 29 14.13 11.14 12.49
N ARG A 30 13.81 11.45 11.23
CA ARG A 30 13.59 12.82 10.78
C ARG A 30 12.90 12.89 9.42
N VAL A 31 12.51 14.10 9.05
CA VAL A 31 12.21 14.53 7.69
C VAL A 31 13.42 15.24 7.12
N ASP A 32 13.78 14.93 5.87
CA ASP A 32 14.63 15.81 5.07
C ASP A 32 13.79 16.95 4.52
N GLN A 33 13.96 18.16 5.04
CA GLN A 33 13.15 19.31 4.69
C GLN A 33 13.37 19.79 3.24
N SER A 34 14.47 19.39 2.61
CA SER A 34 14.77 19.75 1.22
C SER A 34 14.05 18.85 0.21
N SER A 35 14.02 17.54 0.48
CA SER A 35 13.36 16.54 -0.37
C SER A 35 11.96 16.18 0.09
N GLN A 36 11.59 16.56 1.32
CA GLN A 36 10.34 16.22 2.04
C GLN A 36 10.14 14.72 2.22
N GLN A 37 11.24 13.98 2.39
CA GLN A 37 11.24 12.52 2.55
C GLN A 37 11.47 12.13 4.00
N LEU A 38 10.81 11.05 4.41
CA LEU A 38 10.99 10.43 5.71
C LEU A 38 12.32 9.69 5.71
N ILE A 39 13.19 9.98 6.67
CA ILE A 39 14.53 9.40 6.74
C ILE A 39 14.64 8.48 7.97
N ASP A 40 15.14 7.27 7.73
CA ASP A 40 15.38 6.31 8.80
C ASP A 40 16.75 6.47 9.47
N ALA A 41 16.97 5.74 10.56
CA ALA A 41 18.21 5.74 11.34
C ALA A 41 19.43 5.29 10.52
N GLU A 42 19.22 4.55 9.43
CA GLU A 42 20.27 4.15 8.49
C GLU A 42 20.54 5.22 7.40
N GLY A 43 19.78 6.30 7.39
CA GLY A 43 19.90 7.43 6.47
C GLY A 43 19.12 7.27 5.16
N ARG A 44 18.34 6.19 4.99
CA ARG A 44 17.57 5.93 3.77
C ARG A 44 16.30 6.78 3.72
N SER A 45 15.89 7.19 2.52
CA SER A 45 14.53 7.69 2.29
C SER A 45 13.53 6.54 2.34
N ARG A 46 12.41 6.72 3.05
CA ARG A 46 11.39 5.69 3.32
C ARG A 46 10.01 6.08 2.79
N TRP A 47 9.27 5.05 2.39
CA TRP A 47 7.93 5.17 1.82
C TRP A 47 6.99 4.13 2.41
N PHE A 48 5.73 4.53 2.61
CA PHE A 48 4.77 3.73 3.36
C PHE A 48 3.47 3.56 2.58
N HIS A 49 3.10 2.31 2.33
CA HIS A 49 1.79 1.90 1.81
C HIS A 49 1.11 1.04 2.87
N GLY A 50 -0.07 1.45 3.28
CA GLY A 50 -0.71 0.87 4.45
C GLY A 50 -2.22 0.88 4.45
N THR A 51 -2.77 0.46 5.59
CA THR A 51 -4.21 0.45 5.85
C THR A 51 -4.51 0.99 7.24
N ASN A 52 -5.76 1.35 7.49
CA ASN A 52 -6.27 1.73 8.80
C ASN A 52 -6.83 0.52 9.55
N ILE A 53 -6.52 0.42 10.85
CA ILE A 53 -7.14 -0.53 11.78
C ILE A 53 -7.69 0.29 12.96
N VAL A 54 -8.99 0.53 12.92
CA VAL A 54 -9.68 1.41 13.89
C VAL A 54 -10.97 0.74 14.36
N LYS A 55 -11.07 0.47 15.66
CA LYS A 55 -12.32 0.00 16.28
C LYS A 55 -12.92 1.12 17.13
N LYS A 56 -14.06 1.66 16.66
CA LYS A 56 -14.70 2.85 17.24
C LYS A 56 -15.59 2.57 18.47
N ALA A 57 -15.99 1.31 18.65
CA ALA A 57 -16.80 0.86 19.77
C ALA A 57 -15.97 0.12 20.83
N PHE A 58 -16.48 0.09 22.07
CA PHE A 58 -15.91 -0.70 23.17
C PHE A 58 -15.61 -2.14 22.72
N PRO A 59 -14.44 -2.72 23.06
CA PRO A 59 -13.38 -2.20 23.93
C PRO A 59 -12.33 -1.31 23.23
N TRP A 60 -12.64 -0.71 22.08
CA TRP A 60 -11.79 0.21 21.30
C TRP A 60 -10.46 -0.38 20.80
N HIS A 61 -10.36 -1.70 20.78
CA HIS A 61 -9.28 -2.45 20.14
C HIS A 61 -9.85 -3.71 19.47
N VAL A 62 -9.18 -4.14 18.41
CA VAL A 62 -9.48 -5.40 17.72
C VAL A 62 -9.17 -6.61 18.61
N ASP A 63 -9.79 -7.75 18.30
CA ASP A 63 -9.47 -9.02 18.96
C ASP A 63 -8.03 -9.43 18.64
N VAL A 64 -7.30 -9.89 19.64
CA VAL A 64 -5.88 -10.26 19.53
C VAL A 64 -5.63 -11.76 19.76
N ASP A 65 -6.69 -12.50 20.09
CA ASP A 65 -6.63 -13.91 20.46
C ASP A 65 -7.34 -14.78 19.40
N ASN A 66 -8.45 -14.29 18.85
CA ASN A 66 -9.30 -14.99 17.92
C ASN A 66 -9.38 -14.28 16.58
N PHE A 67 -9.38 -15.05 15.50
CA PHE A 67 -9.71 -14.50 14.19
C PHE A 67 -11.19 -14.12 14.14
N VAL A 68 -11.44 -12.81 14.01
CA VAL A 68 -12.76 -12.22 13.81
C VAL A 68 -12.69 -11.43 12.52
N PRO A 69 -13.37 -11.84 11.44
CA PRO A 69 -13.35 -11.12 10.18
C PRO A 69 -13.61 -9.63 10.41
N ASN A 70 -12.76 -8.78 9.83
CA ASN A 70 -12.76 -7.32 9.96
C ASN A 70 -12.40 -6.75 11.36
N TRP A 71 -12.35 -7.56 12.42
CA TRP A 71 -12.24 -7.06 13.80
C TRP A 71 -11.18 -7.77 14.66
N SER A 72 -10.21 -8.43 14.03
CA SER A 72 -9.03 -9.01 14.69
C SER A 72 -7.71 -8.51 14.12
N LEU A 73 -6.63 -8.74 14.88
CA LEU A 73 -5.28 -8.73 14.39
C LEU A 73 -4.50 -9.93 14.97
N VAL A 74 -4.70 -11.08 14.34
CA VAL A 74 -3.98 -12.34 14.64
C VAL A 74 -3.10 -12.73 13.45
N ASP A 75 -2.40 -13.87 13.53
CA ASP A 75 -1.43 -14.28 12.51
C ASP A 75 -2.06 -14.47 11.11
N ARG A 76 -3.36 -14.82 11.04
CA ARG A 76 -4.13 -14.84 9.78
C ARG A 76 -4.27 -13.46 9.16
N ASP A 77 -4.48 -12.42 9.97
CA ASP A 77 -4.56 -11.03 9.52
C ASP A 77 -3.19 -10.55 9.03
N ILE A 78 -2.13 -10.89 9.76
CA ILE A 78 -0.74 -10.59 9.36
C ILE A 78 -0.39 -11.20 8.00
N GLU A 79 -0.77 -12.45 7.74
CA GLU A 79 -0.53 -13.09 6.43
C GLU A 79 -1.26 -12.37 5.29
N LEU A 80 -2.45 -11.84 5.55
CA LEU A 80 -3.17 -11.01 4.57
C LEU A 80 -2.48 -9.67 4.36
N LEU A 81 -2.04 -8.97 5.41
CA LEU A 81 -1.27 -7.73 5.30
C LEU A 81 0.01 -7.94 4.47
N ARG A 82 0.72 -9.06 4.68
CA ARG A 82 1.89 -9.46 3.88
C ARG A 82 1.53 -9.73 2.42
N THR A 83 0.42 -10.42 2.16
CA THR A 83 -0.06 -10.69 0.78
C THR A 83 -0.42 -9.41 0.05
N MET A 84 -0.98 -8.43 0.77
CA MET A 84 -1.29 -7.08 0.29
C MET A 84 -0.05 -6.18 0.20
N ASN A 85 1.12 -6.68 0.56
CA ASN A 85 2.40 -5.96 0.52
C ASN A 85 2.44 -4.68 1.39
N ILE A 86 1.69 -4.68 2.49
CA ILE A 86 1.59 -3.54 3.43
C ILE A 86 2.83 -3.44 4.31
N ASN A 87 3.33 -2.21 4.51
CA ASN A 87 4.41 -1.92 5.45
C ASN A 87 4.03 -0.91 6.55
N SER A 88 2.81 -0.38 6.56
CA SER A 88 2.34 0.47 7.63
C SER A 88 0.86 0.23 7.99
N VAL A 89 0.54 0.44 9.26
CA VAL A 89 -0.83 0.45 9.78
C VAL A 89 -1.04 1.76 10.52
N ARG A 90 -2.14 2.46 10.21
CA ARG A 90 -2.66 3.53 11.06
C ARG A 90 -3.59 2.91 12.10
N LEU A 91 -3.12 2.87 13.33
CA LEU A 91 -3.79 2.19 14.44
C LEU A 91 -4.56 3.22 15.26
N GLY A 92 -5.89 3.09 15.26
CA GLY A 92 -6.75 3.97 16.03
C GLY A 92 -6.66 3.67 17.53
N VAL A 93 -6.27 4.67 18.31
CA VAL A 93 -6.13 4.64 19.77
C VAL A 93 -7.06 5.70 20.36
N HIS A 94 -8.18 5.27 20.93
CA HIS A 94 -9.22 6.19 21.39
C HIS A 94 -8.86 6.78 22.76
N TRP A 95 -9.05 8.09 22.94
CA TRP A 95 -8.83 8.75 24.24
C TRP A 95 -9.73 8.14 25.33
N ALA A 96 -10.96 7.78 24.99
CA ALA A 96 -11.89 7.06 25.85
C ALA A 96 -11.34 5.72 26.37
N GLY A 97 -10.58 4.99 25.55
CA GLY A 97 -9.94 3.74 25.95
C GLY A 97 -8.76 3.95 26.89
N VAL A 98 -7.98 5.01 26.65
CA VAL A 98 -6.74 5.31 27.40
C VAL A 98 -7.02 5.98 28.74
N GLU A 99 -7.97 6.92 28.81
CA GLU A 99 -8.27 7.71 30.01
C GLU A 99 -9.78 7.69 30.31
N PRO A 100 -10.35 6.53 30.69
CA PRO A 100 -11.78 6.40 30.96
C PRO A 100 -12.25 7.22 32.17
N VAL A 101 -11.33 7.56 33.08
CA VAL A 101 -11.54 8.46 34.22
C VAL A 101 -10.44 9.52 34.18
N ARG A 102 -10.80 10.79 34.33
CA ARG A 102 -9.85 11.92 34.22
C ARG A 102 -8.64 11.74 35.15
N GLY A 103 -7.44 11.77 34.59
CA GLY A 103 -6.17 11.57 35.27
C GLY A 103 -5.83 10.11 35.60
N GLN A 104 -6.67 9.14 35.24
CA GLN A 104 -6.46 7.72 35.51
C GLN A 104 -6.41 6.94 34.19
N TYR A 105 -5.22 6.41 33.89
CA TYR A 105 -4.94 5.76 32.61
C TYR A 105 -5.12 4.24 32.68
N ASN A 106 -5.89 3.70 31.76
CA ASN A 106 -6.24 2.28 31.67
C ASN A 106 -5.04 1.44 31.20
N GLN A 107 -4.35 0.81 32.14
CA GLN A 107 -3.17 -0.02 31.84
C GLN A 107 -3.52 -1.23 30.97
N THR A 108 -4.68 -1.86 31.16
CA THR A 108 -5.10 -3.01 30.35
C THR A 108 -5.25 -2.62 28.88
N TYR A 109 -5.86 -1.48 28.59
CA TYR A 109 -5.98 -0.99 27.21
C TYR A 109 -4.60 -0.71 26.60
N LEU A 110 -3.71 -0.04 27.36
CA LEU A 110 -2.34 0.24 26.92
C LEU A 110 -1.51 -1.03 26.68
N ASP A 111 -1.73 -2.10 27.45
CA ASP A 111 -1.06 -3.39 27.27
C ASP A 111 -1.54 -4.12 26.02
N VAL A 112 -2.84 -4.06 25.71
CA VAL A 112 -3.37 -4.63 24.47
C VAL A 112 -2.90 -3.84 23.25
N THR A 113 -2.88 -2.50 23.32
CA THR A 113 -2.30 -1.69 22.24
C THR A 113 -0.80 -1.98 22.07
N HIS A 114 -0.05 -2.18 23.15
CA HIS A 114 1.35 -2.62 23.09
C HIS A 114 1.50 -3.96 22.34
N SER A 115 0.67 -4.96 22.63
CA SER A 115 0.76 -6.27 21.98
C SER A 115 0.44 -6.21 20.49
N ILE A 116 -0.53 -5.37 20.10
CA ILE A 116 -0.83 -5.06 18.69
C ILE A 116 0.39 -4.44 18.00
N ILE A 117 0.98 -3.39 18.57
CA ILE A 117 2.17 -2.72 18.02
C ILE A 117 3.33 -3.72 17.89
N LYS A 118 3.59 -4.52 18.93
CA LYS A 118 4.64 -5.55 18.92
C LYS A 118 4.40 -6.58 17.82
N LYS A 119 3.16 -7.04 17.63
CA LYS A 119 2.81 -7.98 16.55
C LYS A 119 3.07 -7.37 15.17
N LEU A 120 2.75 -6.09 14.96
CA LEU A 120 3.07 -5.40 13.70
C LEU A 120 4.58 -5.25 13.50
N GLU A 121 5.32 -4.86 14.53
CA GLU A 121 6.79 -4.75 14.52
C GLU A 121 7.47 -6.06 14.16
N ASP A 122 7.06 -7.16 14.81
CA ASP A 122 7.54 -8.53 14.56
C ASP A 122 7.28 -9.00 13.14
N ASN A 123 6.50 -8.25 12.36
CA ASN A 123 6.15 -8.54 10.99
C ASN A 123 6.63 -7.45 10.00
N ASN A 124 7.55 -6.58 10.43
CA ASN A 124 8.11 -5.48 9.64
C ASN A 124 7.02 -4.51 9.11
N ILE A 125 6.05 -4.20 9.97
CA ILE A 125 4.96 -3.26 9.71
C ILE A 125 5.07 -2.12 10.71
N TYR A 126 5.19 -0.89 10.20
CA TYR A 126 5.23 0.32 11.02
C TYR A 126 3.83 0.64 11.56
N THR A 127 3.79 1.24 12.75
CA THR A 127 2.54 1.74 13.32
C THR A 127 2.54 3.26 13.36
N LEU A 128 1.55 3.89 12.73
CA LEU A 128 1.17 5.27 13.01
C LEU A 128 0.10 5.24 14.10
N ILE A 129 0.41 5.76 15.29
CA ILE A 129 -0.55 5.83 16.39
C ILE A 129 -1.46 7.02 16.13
N ASP A 130 -2.73 6.77 15.93
CA ASP A 130 -3.73 7.77 15.61
C ASP A 130 -4.70 7.98 16.78
N GLN A 131 -4.78 9.21 17.31
CA GLN A 131 -5.87 9.56 18.21
C GLN A 131 -7.14 9.72 17.39
N HIS A 132 -7.83 8.59 17.21
CA HIS A 132 -9.01 8.55 16.38
C HIS A 132 -10.22 9.17 17.09
N GLN A 133 -11.05 9.86 16.31
CA GLN A 133 -12.34 10.39 16.72
C GLN A 133 -13.23 10.61 15.48
N ASP A 134 -14.55 10.50 15.65
CA ASP A 134 -15.55 10.98 14.69
C ASP A 134 -16.68 11.62 15.47
N VAL A 135 -17.01 12.87 15.17
CA VAL A 135 -18.00 13.67 15.92
C VAL A 135 -17.70 13.61 17.44
N TRP A 136 -16.42 13.53 17.79
CA TRP A 136 -15.78 13.67 19.09
C TRP A 136 -16.15 12.72 20.24
N ALA A 137 -17.42 12.63 20.65
CA ALA A 137 -17.80 11.94 21.90
C ALA A 137 -19.16 11.26 21.83
N ALA A 138 -19.37 10.21 22.65
CA ALA A 138 -20.61 9.44 22.67
C ALA A 138 -21.86 10.30 22.97
N GLN A 139 -21.73 11.34 23.80
CA GLN A 139 -22.82 12.26 24.13
C GLN A 139 -23.35 13.08 22.94
N ILE A 140 -22.62 13.10 21.83
CA ILE A 140 -22.96 13.79 20.59
C ILE A 140 -22.95 12.83 19.40
N CYS A 141 -23.30 11.56 19.66
CA CYS A 141 -23.37 10.47 18.68
C CYS A 141 -22.05 10.20 17.93
N GLY A 142 -20.92 10.51 18.58
CA GLY A 142 -19.58 10.28 18.07
C GLY A 142 -18.75 9.35 18.94
N HIS A 143 -17.44 9.33 18.66
CA HIS A 143 -16.45 8.50 19.33
C HIS A 143 -15.14 9.25 19.44
N GLY A 144 -14.30 8.87 20.40
CA GLY A 144 -12.96 9.44 20.57
C GLY A 144 -12.70 9.85 22.02
N ALA A 145 -13.35 10.92 22.47
CA ALA A 145 -13.20 11.48 23.80
C ALA A 145 -13.93 10.66 24.89
N PRO A 146 -13.36 10.61 26.12
CA PRO A 146 -13.97 9.91 27.24
C PRO A 146 -15.27 10.58 27.73
N LEU A 147 -16.14 9.81 28.38
CA LEU A 147 -17.42 10.31 28.90
C LEU A 147 -17.26 11.50 29.87
N TRP A 148 -16.18 11.57 30.65
CA TRP A 148 -15.95 12.69 31.56
C TRP A 148 -15.64 14.01 30.84
N PHE A 149 -15.30 13.98 29.54
CA PHE A 149 -14.98 15.17 28.76
C PHE A 149 -16.16 16.13 28.75
N MET A 150 -17.33 15.69 28.25
CA MET A 150 -18.51 16.54 28.13
C MET A 150 -19.30 16.59 29.44
N LYS A 151 -19.55 17.79 29.95
CA LYS A 151 -20.41 17.99 31.13
C LYS A 151 -21.79 18.48 30.72
N GLN A 152 -22.81 18.09 31.49
CA GLN A 152 -24.17 18.60 31.33
C GLN A 152 -24.21 20.12 31.49
N GLY A 153 -25.05 20.79 30.70
CA GLY A 153 -25.25 22.25 30.76
C GLY A 153 -24.21 23.09 30.03
N TRP A 154 -23.25 22.50 29.32
CA TRP A 154 -22.30 23.25 28.47
C TRP A 154 -22.96 24.01 27.33
N VAL A 155 -24.12 23.53 26.89
CA VAL A 155 -24.97 24.16 25.89
C VAL A 155 -26.36 24.34 26.49
N VAL A 156 -27.03 25.44 26.15
CA VAL A 156 -28.41 25.71 26.56
C VAL A 156 -29.37 24.65 25.98
N ALA A 157 -30.47 24.38 26.67
CA ALA A 157 -31.37 23.26 26.36
C ALA A 157 -31.85 23.22 24.90
N ASN A 158 -32.13 24.38 24.30
CA ASN A 158 -32.58 24.52 22.91
C ASN A 158 -31.46 24.34 21.86
N HIS A 159 -30.20 24.24 22.26
CA HIS A 159 -29.05 23.99 21.40
C HIS A 159 -28.37 22.64 21.73
N MET A 160 -28.98 21.84 22.60
CA MET A 160 -28.52 20.48 22.85
C MET A 160 -28.59 19.64 21.57
N PHE A 161 -27.75 18.61 21.51
CA PHE A 161 -27.64 17.74 20.34
C PHE A 161 -29.00 17.09 20.00
N PRO A 162 -29.42 17.04 18.72
CA PRO A 162 -28.64 17.25 17.50
C PRO A 162 -28.94 18.58 16.77
N VAL A 163 -29.26 19.66 17.48
CA VAL A 163 -29.57 20.95 16.84
C VAL A 163 -28.35 21.46 16.05
N PRO A 164 -28.50 21.93 14.78
CA PRO A 164 -29.74 22.26 14.09
C PRO A 164 -30.35 21.18 13.17
N GLN A 165 -29.74 19.98 13.04
CA GLN A 165 -30.31 18.95 12.17
C GLN A 165 -31.73 18.55 12.56
N LYS A 166 -32.03 18.54 13.86
CA LYS A 166 -33.41 18.47 14.39
C LYS A 166 -33.63 19.58 15.39
N SER A 167 -34.86 20.09 15.45
CA SER A 167 -35.25 21.14 16.40
C SER A 167 -35.46 20.64 17.82
N THR A 168 -35.67 19.33 18.00
CA THR A 168 -35.86 18.70 19.30
C THR A 168 -34.57 17.99 19.73
N PRO A 169 -33.97 18.36 20.87
CA PRO A 169 -32.84 17.63 21.44
C PRO A 169 -33.18 16.17 21.72
N PHE A 170 -32.18 15.29 21.62
CA PHE A 170 -32.35 13.89 21.96
C PHE A 170 -32.52 13.68 23.47
N ALA A 171 -33.32 12.67 23.80
CA ALA A 171 -33.30 12.11 25.15
C ALA A 171 -31.97 11.39 25.36
N VAL A 172 -31.47 11.42 26.60
CA VAL A 172 -30.16 10.87 26.94
C VAL A 172 -30.24 10.03 28.21
N ASP A 173 -29.32 9.09 28.35
CA ASP A 173 -29.14 8.31 29.58
C ASP A 173 -28.48 9.15 30.71
N ALA A 174 -28.14 8.48 31.82
CA ALA A 174 -27.48 9.11 32.96
C ALA A 174 -26.09 9.71 32.62
N ASN A 175 -25.44 9.22 31.57
CA ASN A 175 -24.13 9.69 31.10
C ASN A 175 -24.27 10.79 30.03
N GLY A 176 -25.49 11.18 29.66
CA GLY A 176 -25.74 12.14 28.60
C GLY A 176 -25.61 11.55 27.19
N VAL A 177 -25.68 10.22 27.06
CA VAL A 177 -25.53 9.51 25.78
C VAL A 177 -26.92 9.26 25.16
N PRO A 178 -27.17 9.71 23.90
CA PRO A 178 -28.38 9.36 23.16
C PRO A 178 -28.43 7.86 22.79
N THR A 179 -29.61 7.37 22.38
CA THR A 179 -29.72 5.99 21.90
C THR A 179 -29.12 5.82 20.50
N ASP A 180 -28.68 4.61 20.16
CA ASP A 180 -28.22 4.31 18.78
C ASP A 180 -29.29 4.60 17.73
N ALA A 181 -30.57 4.39 18.07
CA ALA A 181 -31.68 4.70 17.17
C ALA A 181 -31.77 6.21 16.88
N ASP A 182 -31.56 7.05 17.90
CA ASP A 182 -31.51 8.50 17.74
C ASP A 182 -30.29 8.91 16.92
N CYS A 183 -29.11 8.37 17.23
CA CYS A 183 -27.88 8.66 16.50
C CYS A 183 -27.97 8.27 15.01
N ASN A 184 -28.60 7.14 14.69
CA ASN A 184 -28.82 6.69 13.32
C ASN A 184 -29.94 7.46 12.59
N SER A 185 -30.63 8.38 13.27
CA SER A 185 -31.74 9.15 12.72
C SER A 185 -31.35 10.53 12.18
N ILE A 186 -30.06 10.85 12.20
CA ILE A 186 -29.45 12.10 11.72
C ILE A 186 -28.32 11.78 10.75
N ASP A 187 -27.89 12.76 9.97
CA ASP A 187 -26.77 12.59 9.06
C ASP A 187 -25.44 12.77 9.81
N TRP A 188 -24.59 11.75 9.74
CA TRP A 188 -23.32 11.71 10.46
C TRP A 188 -22.38 12.85 10.02
N ALA A 189 -22.24 13.09 8.72
CA ALA A 189 -21.30 14.07 8.19
C ALA A 189 -21.68 15.51 8.59
N THR A 190 -22.96 15.84 8.53
CA THR A 190 -23.47 17.16 8.94
C THR A 190 -23.62 17.32 10.45
N SER A 191 -23.41 16.25 11.24
CA SER A 191 -23.40 16.34 12.71
C SER A 191 -22.29 17.23 13.24
N TYR A 192 -21.19 17.38 12.50
CA TYR A 192 -20.15 18.35 12.82
C TYR A 192 -20.66 19.81 12.89
N LEU A 193 -21.73 20.14 12.16
CA LEU A 193 -22.33 21.48 12.18
C LEU A 193 -23.21 21.73 13.42
N ASN A 194 -23.44 20.74 14.27
CA ASN A 194 -24.29 20.87 15.45
C ASN A 194 -23.65 21.77 16.53
N TYR A 195 -24.48 22.50 17.27
CA TYR A 195 -24.02 23.44 18.31
C TYR A 195 -23.16 22.76 19.37
N ALA A 196 -23.58 21.59 19.85
CA ALA A 196 -22.87 20.86 20.88
C ALA A 196 -21.49 20.36 20.43
N VAL A 197 -21.34 20.05 19.14
CA VAL A 197 -20.06 19.60 18.57
C VAL A 197 -19.09 20.79 18.49
N GLY A 198 -19.52 21.91 17.90
CA GLY A 198 -18.71 23.11 17.85
C GLY A 198 -18.27 23.57 19.24
N ASN A 199 -19.19 23.56 20.21
CA ASN A 199 -18.88 23.94 21.59
C ASN A 199 -17.86 22.99 22.26
N ALA A 200 -17.96 21.68 22.03
CA ALA A 200 -17.04 20.69 22.59
C ALA A 200 -15.60 20.93 22.07
N PHE A 201 -15.43 21.06 20.76
CA PHE A 201 -14.13 21.36 20.15
C PHE A 201 -13.61 22.75 20.57
N GLY A 202 -14.47 23.76 20.59
CA GLY A 202 -14.10 25.10 21.06
C GLY A 202 -13.57 25.09 22.50
N ARG A 203 -14.17 24.31 23.40
CA ARG A 203 -13.69 24.14 24.77
C ARG A 203 -12.34 23.43 24.85
N LEU A 204 -12.11 22.40 24.02
CA LEU A 204 -10.82 21.73 23.92
C LEU A 204 -9.72 22.73 23.52
N TYR A 205 -9.92 23.43 22.38
CA TYR A 205 -8.92 24.33 21.83
C TYR A 205 -8.63 25.53 22.74
N ASN A 206 -9.65 26.05 23.44
CA ASN A 206 -9.50 27.13 24.41
C ASN A 206 -9.00 26.66 25.80
N ASN A 207 -8.66 25.38 25.95
CA ASN A 207 -8.27 24.76 27.21
C ASN A 207 -9.25 25.02 28.36
N TYR A 208 -10.55 25.14 28.05
CA TYR A 208 -11.58 25.35 29.04
C TYR A 208 -11.56 24.18 30.04
N ASP A 209 -11.64 24.46 31.34
CA ASP A 209 -11.56 23.44 32.40
C ASP A 209 -10.31 22.54 32.30
N GLY A 210 -9.22 23.00 31.67
CA GLY A 210 -7.99 22.22 31.51
C GLY A 210 -8.10 21.03 30.53
N LEU A 211 -9.04 21.08 29.58
CA LEU A 211 -9.25 19.98 28.63
C LEU A 211 -8.10 19.80 27.63
N GLY A 212 -7.51 20.89 27.15
CA GLY A 212 -6.32 20.84 26.29
C GLY A 212 -5.09 20.32 27.04
N ASP A 213 -4.98 20.62 28.34
CA ASP A 213 -3.94 20.04 29.20
C ASP A 213 -4.13 18.54 29.40
N ALA A 214 -5.37 18.09 29.60
CA ALA A 214 -5.69 16.66 29.72
C ALA A 214 -5.40 15.91 28.41
N TRP A 215 -5.76 16.48 27.26
CA TRP A 215 -5.42 15.93 25.95
C TRP A 215 -3.89 15.82 25.73
N ALA A 216 -3.13 16.83 26.14
CA ALA A 216 -1.67 16.76 26.06
C ALA A 216 -1.08 15.73 27.02
N ALA A 217 -1.66 15.56 28.22
CA ALA A 217 -1.27 14.53 29.18
C ALA A 217 -1.54 13.11 28.66
N TYR A 218 -2.68 12.90 27.98
CA TYR A 218 -2.96 11.66 27.23
C TYR A 218 -1.83 11.34 26.23
N TRP A 219 -1.41 12.33 25.44
CA TRP A 219 -0.32 12.14 24.49
C TRP A 219 1.03 11.82 25.16
N LYS A 220 1.32 12.43 26.31
CA LYS A 220 2.50 12.10 27.11
C LYS A 220 2.52 10.60 27.47
N VAL A 221 1.37 10.06 27.90
CA VAL A 221 1.25 8.65 28.29
C VAL A 221 1.53 7.73 27.11
N LEU A 222 0.94 8.00 25.94
CA LEU A 222 1.19 7.18 24.74
C LEU A 222 2.65 7.27 24.28
N ALA A 223 3.21 8.47 24.21
CA ALA A 223 4.60 8.66 23.82
C ALA A 223 5.55 7.91 24.76
N GLN A 224 5.39 8.11 26.08
CA GLN A 224 6.21 7.43 27.08
C GLN A 224 6.08 5.90 27.02
N ARG A 225 4.89 5.38 26.70
CA ARG A 225 4.66 3.93 26.63
C ARG A 225 5.25 3.29 25.38
N TYR A 226 5.21 3.98 24.24
CA TYR A 226 5.48 3.36 22.93
C TYR A 226 6.74 3.86 22.23
N MET A 227 7.41 4.91 22.71
CA MET A 227 8.65 5.47 22.10
C MET A 227 9.80 4.46 21.91
N GLN A 228 9.78 3.37 22.68
CA GLN A 228 10.76 2.29 22.65
C GLN A 228 10.71 1.43 21.39
N PHE A 229 9.57 1.42 20.68
CA PHE A 229 9.38 0.65 19.46
C PHE A 229 9.99 1.40 18.27
N PRO A 230 11.02 0.85 17.60
CA PRO A 230 11.55 1.45 16.37
C PRO A 230 10.51 1.47 15.24
N SER A 231 9.51 0.59 15.28
CA SER A 231 8.40 0.55 14.31
C SER A 231 7.39 1.69 14.40
N ILE A 232 7.45 2.55 15.42
CA ILE A 232 6.53 3.70 15.48
C ILE A 232 6.93 4.71 14.41
N LEU A 233 6.06 4.84 13.41
CA LEU A 233 6.19 5.82 12.34
C LEU A 233 6.00 7.23 12.89
N GLY A 234 5.03 7.41 13.79
CA GLY A 234 4.73 8.70 14.40
C GLY A 234 3.49 8.70 15.28
N TYR A 235 3.17 9.89 15.78
CA TYR A 235 1.99 10.19 16.57
C TYR A 235 1.08 11.14 15.78
N ASN A 236 -0.04 10.62 15.26
CA ASN A 236 -1.07 11.39 14.57
C ASN A 236 -2.00 12.01 15.61
N LEU A 237 -1.81 13.31 15.84
CA LEU A 237 -2.30 14.04 17.00
C LEU A 237 -3.82 13.98 17.17
N MET A 238 -4.55 13.99 16.06
CA MET A 238 -6.00 13.87 16.03
C MET A 238 -6.47 13.57 14.61
N ASN A 239 -7.33 12.57 14.47
CA ASN A 239 -8.07 12.30 13.25
C ASN A 239 -9.09 13.41 12.95
N GLU A 240 -9.12 13.92 11.72
CA GLU A 240 -10.14 14.83 11.19
C GLU A 240 -10.63 15.93 12.17
N PRO A 241 -9.74 16.79 12.70
CA PRO A 241 -10.09 17.85 13.64
C PRO A 241 -11.25 18.75 13.16
N TRP A 242 -12.31 18.91 13.97
CA TRP A 242 -13.33 19.90 13.62
C TRP A 242 -12.86 21.33 13.91
N VAL A 243 -13.42 22.32 13.23
CA VAL A 243 -12.91 23.70 13.21
C VAL A 243 -12.95 24.45 14.56
N GLY A 244 -13.71 23.95 15.55
CA GLY A 244 -13.97 24.62 16.82
C GLY A 244 -15.42 25.10 16.94
N ASP A 245 -15.67 26.12 17.77
CA ASP A 245 -17.01 26.66 17.98
C ASP A 245 -17.43 27.57 16.81
N HIS A 246 -17.78 26.93 15.69
CA HIS A 246 -18.23 27.61 14.47
C HIS A 246 -19.57 28.34 14.62
N MET A 247 -20.33 28.04 15.68
CA MET A 247 -21.57 28.76 15.96
C MET A 247 -21.29 30.11 16.62
N ALA A 248 -20.25 30.18 17.46
CA ALA A 248 -19.77 31.44 18.02
C ALA A 248 -18.91 32.26 17.03
N ASP A 249 -18.09 31.59 16.21
CA ASP A 249 -17.29 32.21 15.14
C ASP A 249 -17.45 31.45 13.82
N PRO A 250 -18.42 31.83 12.96
CA PRO A 250 -18.65 31.20 11.66
C PRO A 250 -17.45 31.31 10.70
N THR A 251 -16.51 32.23 10.94
CA THR A 251 -15.33 32.37 10.08
C THR A 251 -14.39 31.16 10.16
N LEU A 252 -14.50 30.34 11.21
CA LEU A 252 -13.76 29.10 11.37
C LEU A 252 -14.09 28.06 10.28
N LEU A 253 -15.25 28.16 9.62
CA LEU A 253 -15.63 27.30 8.50
C LEU A 253 -14.93 27.66 7.19
N VAL A 254 -14.25 28.81 7.12
CA VAL A 254 -13.44 29.17 5.94
C VAL A 254 -12.19 28.26 5.92
N PRO A 255 -11.92 27.53 4.82
CA PRO A 255 -10.79 26.61 4.77
C PRO A 255 -9.46 27.25 5.14
N GLY A 256 -8.69 26.56 6.00
CA GLY A 256 -7.41 27.03 6.56
C GLY A 256 -7.53 28.04 7.71
N LYS A 257 -8.72 28.60 7.99
CA LYS A 257 -8.87 29.56 9.08
C LYS A 257 -8.70 28.92 10.46
N ALA A 258 -9.34 27.76 10.66
CA ALA A 258 -9.30 27.03 11.91
C ALA A 258 -7.91 26.44 12.20
N ASP A 259 -7.23 25.92 11.18
CA ASP A 259 -5.90 25.30 11.28
C ASP A 259 -4.93 26.14 12.12
N HIS A 260 -4.75 27.43 11.80
CA HIS A 260 -3.87 28.30 12.58
C HIS A 260 -4.51 28.91 13.83
N ARG A 261 -5.83 29.14 13.84
CA ARG A 261 -6.50 29.85 14.95
C ARG A 261 -6.76 28.96 16.15
N THR A 262 -7.25 27.74 15.91
CA THR A 262 -7.74 26.84 16.95
C THR A 262 -6.83 25.63 17.12
N MET A 263 -6.34 25.05 16.02
CA MET A 263 -5.61 23.78 16.07
C MET A 263 -4.12 23.95 16.35
N GLU A 264 -3.44 24.88 15.67
CA GLU A 264 -2.00 25.11 15.82
C GLU A 264 -1.54 25.31 17.28
N PRO A 265 -2.24 26.09 18.14
CA PRO A 265 -1.88 26.19 19.56
C PRO A 265 -1.96 24.86 20.31
N LEU A 266 -2.99 24.05 20.05
CA LEU A 266 -3.14 22.74 20.69
C LEU A 266 -2.10 21.75 20.18
N TRP A 267 -1.78 21.75 18.88
CA TRP A 267 -0.72 20.90 18.32
C TRP A 267 0.65 21.25 18.91
N ASN A 268 0.96 22.53 19.07
CA ASN A 268 2.18 22.95 19.75
C ASN A 268 2.21 22.47 21.21
N LYS A 269 1.09 22.59 21.95
CA LYS A 269 0.99 22.04 23.31
C LYS A 269 1.25 20.53 23.34
N GLY A 270 0.64 19.78 22.42
CA GLY A 270 0.83 18.33 22.30
C GLY A 270 2.29 17.96 22.00
N ASN A 271 2.90 18.63 21.01
CA ASN A 271 4.31 18.48 20.71
C ASN A 271 5.17 18.75 21.95
N ASP A 272 5.01 19.90 22.59
CA ASP A 272 5.87 20.30 23.71
C ASP A 272 5.83 19.28 24.86
N VAL A 273 4.63 18.77 25.17
CA VAL A 273 4.44 17.75 26.20
C VAL A 273 5.03 16.40 25.77
N ILE A 274 4.80 15.95 24.53
CA ILE A 274 5.40 14.72 24.00
C ILE A 274 6.94 14.80 24.06
N ARG A 275 7.51 15.95 23.67
CA ARG A 275 8.97 16.16 23.65
C ARG A 275 9.62 16.13 25.03
N THR A 276 8.84 16.20 26.11
CA THR A 276 9.36 15.95 27.47
C THR A 276 9.73 14.50 27.74
N VAL A 277 9.23 13.54 26.94
CA VAL A 277 9.47 12.10 27.10
C VAL A 277 10.05 11.45 25.84
N ASP A 278 9.66 11.90 24.64
CA ASP A 278 10.17 11.40 23.36
C ASP A 278 10.56 12.54 22.43
N ASN A 279 11.87 12.73 22.25
CA ASN A 279 12.42 13.76 21.38
C ASN A 279 12.74 13.26 19.95
N THR A 280 12.33 12.05 19.56
CA THR A 280 12.76 11.43 18.29
C THR A 280 11.62 11.09 17.35
N THR A 281 10.52 10.54 17.87
CA THR A 281 9.41 10.07 17.05
C THR A 281 8.69 11.23 16.36
N LEU A 282 8.27 11.03 15.11
CA LEU A 282 7.63 12.07 14.30
C LEU A 282 6.24 12.46 14.83
N ILE A 283 5.88 13.73 14.70
CA ILE A 283 4.52 14.23 14.97
C ILE A 283 3.76 14.37 13.66
N PHE A 284 2.65 13.67 13.54
CA PHE A 284 1.72 13.78 12.43
C PHE A 284 0.58 14.71 12.84
N PHE A 285 0.32 15.75 12.06
CA PHE A 285 -0.72 16.74 12.36
C PHE A 285 -1.63 16.93 11.16
N GLU A 286 -2.92 17.05 11.43
CA GLU A 286 -3.97 17.25 10.44
C GLU A 286 -4.57 18.66 10.56
N GLY A 287 -5.08 19.17 9.44
CA GLY A 287 -5.94 20.35 9.40
C GLY A 287 -7.39 20.00 9.67
N SER A 288 -8.29 20.95 9.42
CA SER A 288 -9.73 20.73 9.57
C SER A 288 -10.28 19.50 8.82
N THR A 289 -11.34 18.86 9.33
CA THR A 289 -11.99 17.64 8.78
C THR A 289 -12.17 17.62 7.25
N TYR A 290 -12.52 18.75 6.64
CA TYR A 290 -12.71 18.82 5.19
C TYR A 290 -11.41 18.98 4.39
N ASP A 291 -10.32 19.36 5.05
CA ASP A 291 -8.94 19.45 4.58
C ASP A 291 -8.77 19.96 3.14
N ILE A 292 -9.48 21.04 2.80
CA ILE A 292 -9.44 21.64 1.46
C ILE A 292 -8.14 22.45 1.29
N LEU A 293 -7.74 23.23 2.30
CA LEU A 293 -6.54 24.08 2.31
C LEU A 293 -5.89 24.00 3.69
N SER A 294 -4.56 23.93 3.71
CA SER A 294 -3.78 23.98 4.95
C SER A 294 -3.45 25.43 5.29
N GLY A 295 -4.00 25.91 6.40
CA GLY A 295 -3.81 27.30 6.84
C GLY A 295 -2.81 27.48 7.98
N PHE A 296 -2.09 26.44 8.41
CA PHE A 296 -1.06 26.52 9.45
C PHE A 296 0.00 27.57 9.12
N ASN A 297 0.40 28.39 10.10
CA ASN A 297 1.54 29.29 9.95
C ASN A 297 2.86 28.53 10.07
N ASN A 298 2.91 27.57 11.00
CA ASN A 298 4.06 26.70 11.18
C ASN A 298 3.62 25.28 11.60
N VAL A 299 4.53 24.33 11.48
CA VAL A 299 4.36 22.97 11.99
C VAL A 299 4.42 22.95 13.53
N PRO A 300 3.92 21.89 14.20
CA PRO A 300 4.10 21.73 15.63
C PRO A 300 5.58 21.77 16.05
N GLY A 301 5.92 22.63 17.02
CA GLY A 301 7.30 22.86 17.47
C GLY A 301 8.14 23.74 16.53
N GLY A 302 7.60 24.14 15.38
CA GLY A 302 8.17 25.13 14.46
C GLY A 302 9.35 24.66 13.61
N ASP A 303 9.82 23.43 13.78
CA ASP A 303 10.82 22.78 12.94
C ASP A 303 10.23 21.54 12.25
N GLY A 304 10.11 21.62 10.92
CA GLY A 304 9.57 20.54 10.10
C GLY A 304 10.44 19.28 10.00
N SER A 305 11.61 19.25 10.64
CA SER A 305 12.50 18.08 10.64
C SER A 305 11.93 16.88 11.43
N LYS A 306 10.89 17.07 12.25
CA LYS A 306 10.26 15.99 13.04
C LYS A 306 8.74 15.98 12.96
N THR A 307 8.19 16.53 11.90
CA THR A 307 6.74 16.59 11.69
C THR A 307 6.37 16.00 10.34
N VAL A 308 5.11 15.60 10.20
CA VAL A 308 4.51 15.20 8.92
C VAL A 308 3.12 15.81 8.88
N HIS A 309 2.79 16.50 7.79
CA HIS A 309 1.44 16.96 7.56
C HIS A 309 0.63 15.75 7.04
N SER A 310 -0.21 15.19 7.90
CA SER A 310 -1.16 14.14 7.53
C SER A 310 -2.43 14.76 6.99
N TRP A 311 -3.02 14.11 5.99
CA TRP A 311 -4.20 14.62 5.29
C TRP A 311 -5.00 13.50 4.64
N HIS A 312 -6.27 13.75 4.36
CA HIS A 312 -7.20 12.75 3.80
C HIS A 312 -7.63 13.15 2.39
N TYR A 313 -8.06 12.16 1.60
CA TYR A 313 -8.72 12.41 0.32
C TYR A 313 -10.04 11.64 0.22
N TYR A 314 -11.13 12.40 0.25
CA TYR A 314 -12.47 11.96 -0.04
C TYR A 314 -13.15 12.96 -0.98
N LYS A 315 -13.93 12.46 -1.94
CA LYS A 315 -14.61 13.32 -2.92
C LYS A 315 -16.11 13.08 -2.86
N PRO A 316 -16.90 13.93 -2.16
CA PRO A 316 -16.55 15.08 -1.29
C PRO A 316 -15.83 14.67 0.03
N PRO A 317 -15.20 15.61 0.80
CA PRO A 317 -15.30 17.07 0.70
C PRO A 317 -14.19 17.76 -0.12
N GLN A 318 -13.13 17.06 -0.53
CA GLN A 318 -12.09 17.68 -1.35
C GLN A 318 -12.65 18.16 -2.70
N LEU A 319 -12.16 19.32 -3.14
CA LEU A 319 -12.57 19.96 -4.38
C LEU A 319 -11.70 19.49 -5.55
N GLY A 320 -12.31 18.96 -6.60
CA GLY A 320 -11.60 18.63 -7.86
C GLY A 320 -11.15 17.17 -7.97
N SER A 321 -9.97 16.94 -8.55
CA SER A 321 -9.37 15.62 -8.68
C SER A 321 -8.34 15.36 -7.59
N VAL A 322 -7.98 14.10 -7.37
CA VAL A 322 -6.90 13.73 -6.44
C VAL A 322 -5.58 14.42 -6.79
N GLU A 323 -5.28 14.60 -8.08
CA GLU A 323 -4.10 15.34 -8.54
C GLU A 323 -4.12 16.80 -8.08
N TYR A 324 -5.29 17.44 -8.05
CA TYR A 324 -5.43 18.81 -7.56
C TYR A 324 -5.10 18.88 -6.05
N THR A 325 -5.66 17.98 -5.25
CA THR A 325 -5.36 17.87 -3.81
C THR A 325 -3.87 17.62 -3.57
N LEU A 326 -3.26 16.69 -4.29
CA LEU A 326 -1.83 16.36 -4.17
C LEU A 326 -0.92 17.56 -4.50
N LYS A 327 -1.22 18.34 -5.54
CA LYS A 327 -0.48 19.58 -5.86
C LYS A 327 -0.57 20.59 -4.73
N ASN A 328 -1.75 20.72 -4.13
CA ASN A 328 -1.97 21.59 -2.99
C ASN A 328 -1.15 21.14 -1.77
N ARG A 329 -1.22 19.85 -1.42
CA ARG A 329 -0.46 19.25 -0.30
C ARG A 329 1.05 19.32 -0.50
N LYS A 330 1.53 19.23 -1.74
CA LYS A 330 2.93 19.44 -2.07
C LYS A 330 3.36 20.88 -1.80
N THR A 331 2.53 21.85 -2.18
CA THR A 331 2.76 23.28 -1.88
C THR A 331 2.79 23.54 -0.38
N ASP A 332 1.91 22.90 0.38
CA ASP A 332 1.89 22.97 1.84
C ASP A 332 3.17 22.39 2.45
N SER A 333 3.64 21.23 1.95
CA SER A 333 4.88 20.57 2.39
C SER A 333 6.12 21.43 2.13
N ASP A 334 6.20 22.07 0.96
CA ASP A 334 7.25 23.04 0.61
C ASP A 334 7.25 24.25 1.56
N ARG A 335 6.07 24.82 1.81
CA ARG A 335 5.88 26.01 2.66
C ARG A 335 6.20 25.73 4.12
N LEU A 336 5.74 24.59 4.64
CA LEU A 336 5.90 24.17 6.03
C LEU A 336 7.23 23.44 6.28
N ARG A 337 8.03 23.18 5.24
CA ARG A 337 9.32 22.49 5.32
C ARG A 337 9.24 21.13 6.03
N THR A 338 8.21 20.36 5.68
CA THR A 338 7.85 19.09 6.31
C THR A 338 7.43 18.08 5.25
N ALA A 339 7.39 16.79 5.60
CA ALA A 339 6.82 15.76 4.71
C ALA A 339 5.28 15.80 4.73
N GLY A 340 4.66 15.25 3.70
CA GLY A 340 3.23 14.99 3.63
C GLY A 340 2.93 13.49 3.55
N MET A 341 1.80 13.06 4.12
CA MET A 341 1.32 11.67 4.00
C MET A 341 -0.20 11.63 3.95
N MET A 342 -0.76 10.87 3.00
CA MET A 342 -2.20 10.66 2.87
C MET A 342 -2.65 9.55 3.82
N THR A 343 -3.18 9.90 5.00
CA THR A 343 -3.49 8.92 6.05
C THR A 343 -4.82 8.20 5.85
N GLU A 344 -5.68 8.72 4.97
CA GLU A 344 -6.91 8.06 4.55
C GLU A 344 -7.33 8.40 3.11
N PHE A 345 -7.85 7.38 2.43
CA PHE A 345 -8.72 7.49 1.26
C PHE A 345 -9.50 6.19 1.07
N GLN A 346 -10.48 6.19 0.17
CA GLN A 346 -11.44 5.10 0.00
C GLN A 346 -10.79 3.73 -0.25
N PHE A 347 -11.19 2.73 0.55
CA PHE A 347 -10.93 1.29 0.35
C PHE A 347 -12.10 0.41 0.85
N TRP A 348 -13.31 0.97 0.95
CA TRP A 348 -14.48 0.28 1.51
C TRP A 348 -15.36 -0.43 0.49
N ASP A 349 -15.29 -0.04 -0.79
CA ASP A 349 -16.14 -0.59 -1.86
C ASP A 349 -15.31 -1.26 -2.95
N SER A 350 -15.80 -2.41 -3.40
CA SER A 350 -15.17 -3.23 -4.44
C SER A 350 -15.89 -3.15 -5.78
N GLY A 351 -16.79 -2.18 -5.96
CA GLY A 351 -17.42 -1.90 -7.25
C GLY A 351 -16.39 -1.44 -8.30
N PRO A 352 -16.63 -1.69 -9.60
CA PRO A 352 -15.65 -1.39 -10.64
C PRO A 352 -15.19 0.07 -10.68
N ASP A 353 -16.08 1.03 -10.42
CA ASP A 353 -15.73 2.45 -10.41
C ASP A 353 -14.93 2.84 -9.17
N SER A 354 -15.29 2.33 -8.00
CA SER A 354 -14.51 2.46 -6.76
C SER A 354 -13.10 1.90 -6.93
N ILE A 355 -12.94 0.72 -7.53
CA ILE A 355 -11.62 0.12 -7.78
C ILE A 355 -10.78 1.00 -8.72
N LYS A 356 -11.38 1.58 -9.77
CA LYS A 356 -10.67 2.52 -10.66
C LYS A 356 -10.19 3.75 -9.90
N GLU A 357 -11.01 4.30 -9.00
CA GLU A 357 -10.65 5.46 -8.18
C GLU A 357 -9.53 5.14 -7.18
N ILE A 358 -9.52 3.93 -6.60
CA ILE A 358 -8.44 3.46 -5.73
C ILE A 358 -7.12 3.41 -6.51
N PHE A 359 -7.13 2.75 -7.68
CA PHE A 359 -5.94 2.68 -8.52
C PHE A 359 -5.47 4.06 -8.97
N GLU A 360 -6.39 4.95 -9.36
CA GLU A 360 -6.04 6.33 -9.74
C GLU A 360 -5.40 7.09 -8.58
N THR A 361 -5.98 7.00 -7.38
CA THR A 361 -5.45 7.66 -6.19
C THR A 361 -4.04 7.16 -5.85
N ALA A 362 -3.81 5.84 -5.89
CA ALA A 362 -2.49 5.26 -5.66
C ALA A 362 -1.47 5.65 -6.75
N ARG A 363 -1.85 5.70 -8.03
CA ARG A 363 -0.97 6.18 -9.12
C ARG A 363 -0.58 7.64 -8.95
N GLN A 364 -1.52 8.49 -8.54
CA GLN A 364 -1.23 9.89 -8.31
C GLN A 364 -0.35 10.07 -7.06
N ALA A 365 -0.55 9.26 -6.02
CA ALA A 365 0.35 9.23 -4.87
C ALA A 365 1.80 8.87 -5.27
N ASP A 366 2.00 7.84 -6.12
CA ASP A 366 3.31 7.50 -6.68
C ASP A 366 3.91 8.69 -7.46
N ARG A 367 3.12 9.32 -8.34
CA ARG A 367 3.55 10.45 -9.19
C ARG A 367 3.99 11.67 -8.38
N TYR A 368 3.33 11.94 -7.26
CA TYR A 368 3.61 13.07 -6.38
C TYR A 368 4.46 12.67 -5.17
N MET A 369 5.02 11.46 -5.16
CA MET A 369 5.89 10.95 -4.11
C MET A 369 5.23 11.09 -2.73
N GLN A 370 4.06 10.46 -2.55
CA GLN A 370 3.30 10.48 -1.30
C GLN A 370 3.06 9.06 -0.78
N SER A 371 3.39 8.86 0.49
CA SER A 371 2.97 7.67 1.24
C SER A 371 1.46 7.72 1.50
N TRP A 372 0.82 6.56 1.65
CA TRP A 372 -0.63 6.50 1.83
C TRP A 372 -1.11 5.33 2.69
N GLN A 373 -2.28 5.52 3.31
CA GLN A 373 -3.00 4.49 4.07
C GLN A 373 -4.47 4.45 3.64
N GLY A 374 -4.95 3.26 3.26
CA GLY A 374 -6.33 3.05 2.82
C GLY A 374 -7.32 2.89 3.98
N TRP A 375 -8.54 3.39 3.82
CA TRP A 375 -9.65 3.22 4.77
C TRP A 375 -10.61 2.10 4.31
N ALA A 376 -10.56 0.88 4.85
CA ALA A 376 -9.76 0.39 5.99
C ALA A 376 -9.72 -1.15 5.99
N TYR A 377 -8.89 -1.76 6.85
CA TYR A 377 -8.72 -3.21 6.96
C TYR A 377 -10.04 -3.96 7.20
N ASN A 378 -10.92 -3.35 8.00
CA ASN A 378 -12.23 -3.90 8.35
C ASN A 378 -13.26 -3.88 7.19
N ASN A 379 -12.87 -3.45 5.99
CA ASN A 379 -13.69 -3.51 4.79
C ASN A 379 -13.21 -4.58 3.79
N ILE A 380 -12.06 -5.20 4.07
CA ILE A 380 -11.41 -6.13 3.14
C ILE A 380 -12.13 -7.46 3.11
N TRP A 381 -12.71 -7.89 4.23
CA TRP A 381 -13.36 -9.19 4.33
C TRP A 381 -14.83 -9.14 3.88
N SER A 382 -15.25 -10.24 3.25
CA SER A 382 -16.65 -10.56 2.98
C SER A 382 -17.01 -11.88 3.66
N GLY A 383 -18.29 -12.09 3.94
CA GLY A 383 -18.77 -13.27 4.69
C GLY A 383 -18.55 -13.17 6.20
N SER A 384 -18.71 -14.28 6.91
CA SER A 384 -18.60 -14.37 8.37
C SER A 384 -17.98 -15.69 8.81
N GLY A 385 -17.42 -15.72 10.03
CA GLY A 385 -16.84 -16.91 10.63
C GLY A 385 -15.69 -17.50 9.80
N ALA A 386 -15.64 -18.84 9.73
CA ALA A 386 -14.58 -19.57 9.02
C ALA A 386 -14.60 -19.34 7.49
N GLU A 387 -15.79 -19.08 6.91
CA GLU A 387 -16.01 -18.89 5.48
C GLU A 387 -15.67 -17.48 4.99
N ALA A 388 -15.23 -16.58 5.89
CA ALA A 388 -14.85 -15.24 5.50
C ALA A 388 -13.64 -15.24 4.56
N PHE A 389 -13.74 -14.48 3.49
CA PHE A 389 -12.71 -14.36 2.46
C PHE A 389 -12.40 -12.89 2.15
N PRO A 390 -11.13 -12.57 1.82
CA PRO A 390 -10.77 -11.21 1.44
C PRO A 390 -11.26 -10.92 0.00
N ARG A 391 -11.80 -9.73 -0.22
CA ARG A 391 -12.29 -9.28 -1.53
C ARG A 391 -11.13 -9.16 -2.53
N PRO A 392 -11.08 -9.95 -3.62
CA PRO A 392 -9.90 -10.02 -4.50
C PRO A 392 -9.47 -8.68 -5.10
N ALA A 393 -10.41 -7.88 -5.60
CA ALA A 393 -10.10 -6.59 -6.21
C ALA A 393 -9.47 -5.59 -5.22
N ILE A 394 -9.87 -5.63 -3.94
CA ILE A 394 -9.28 -4.80 -2.88
C ILE A 394 -7.86 -5.27 -2.53
N VAL A 395 -7.67 -6.59 -2.39
CA VAL A 395 -6.34 -7.19 -2.18
C VAL A 395 -5.39 -6.82 -3.32
N GLN A 396 -5.86 -6.92 -4.56
CA GLN A 396 -5.10 -6.53 -5.75
C GLN A 396 -4.70 -5.06 -5.71
N ALA A 397 -5.62 -4.16 -5.36
CA ALA A 397 -5.35 -2.73 -5.26
C ALA A 397 -4.27 -2.38 -4.23
N TYR A 398 -4.21 -3.09 -3.10
CA TYR A 398 -3.13 -2.94 -2.12
C TYR A 398 -1.79 -3.53 -2.60
N SER A 399 -1.82 -4.66 -3.33
CA SER A 399 -0.65 -5.51 -3.66
C SER A 399 0.42 -4.91 -4.60
N ARG A 400 0.49 -3.57 -4.70
CA ARG A 400 1.43 -2.83 -5.56
C ARG A 400 2.88 -3.14 -5.19
N THR A 401 3.75 -3.14 -6.19
CA THR A 401 5.21 -3.13 -5.97
C THR A 401 5.67 -1.70 -5.78
N TYR A 402 6.49 -1.45 -4.77
CA TYR A 402 7.00 -0.12 -4.46
C TYR A 402 8.32 -0.20 -3.71
N VAL A 403 9.07 0.89 -3.77
CA VAL A 403 10.29 1.06 -2.99
C VAL A 403 9.92 1.36 -1.54
N GLU A 404 10.35 0.53 -0.60
CA GLU A 404 10.18 0.80 0.83
C GLU A 404 11.30 1.73 1.35
N ALA A 405 12.52 1.59 0.80
CA ALA A 405 13.67 2.37 1.21
C ALA A 405 14.65 2.60 0.06
N THR A 406 15.25 3.79 -0.08
CA THR A 406 16.39 4.02 -0.99
C THR A 406 17.65 4.44 -0.24
N ALA A 407 18.79 3.86 -0.62
CA ALA A 407 20.12 4.28 -0.19
C ALA A 407 20.55 5.61 -0.86
N GLY A 408 19.80 6.67 -0.53
CA GLY A 408 19.89 8.02 -1.06
C GLY A 408 18.51 8.62 -1.31
N THR A 409 18.44 9.80 -1.93
CA THR A 409 17.19 10.55 -2.11
C THR A 409 16.37 9.98 -3.27
N THR A 410 15.19 9.43 -3.00
CA THR A 410 14.29 8.93 -4.04
C THR A 410 13.88 10.09 -4.98
N GLN A 411 13.83 9.85 -6.28
CA GLN A 411 13.47 10.86 -7.29
C GLN A 411 12.15 10.54 -7.98
N THR A 412 11.91 9.26 -8.26
CA THR A 412 10.69 8.82 -8.95
C THR A 412 10.28 7.44 -8.47
N MET A 413 8.98 7.15 -8.48
CA MET A 413 8.42 5.80 -8.41
C MET A 413 7.25 5.66 -9.38
N TYR A 414 7.09 4.48 -9.96
CA TYR A 414 6.01 4.20 -10.88
C TYR A 414 5.72 2.70 -10.91
N PHE A 415 4.48 2.32 -10.55
CA PHE A 415 3.95 0.98 -10.74
C PHE A 415 2.90 0.98 -11.84
N GLN A 416 3.10 0.11 -12.84
CA GLN A 416 2.15 -0.07 -13.93
C GLN A 416 1.20 -1.23 -13.59
N ASP A 417 -0.03 -0.89 -13.20
CA ASP A 417 -1.05 -1.84 -12.73
C ASP A 417 -1.28 -3.02 -13.69
N SER A 418 -1.28 -2.74 -15.00
CA SER A 418 -1.64 -3.71 -16.03
C SER A 418 -0.56 -4.73 -16.38
N THR A 419 0.71 -4.38 -16.23
CA THR A 419 1.84 -5.28 -16.55
C THR A 419 2.60 -5.74 -15.32
N THR A 420 2.20 -5.22 -14.15
CA THR A 420 2.87 -5.34 -12.86
C THR A 420 4.35 -4.93 -12.91
N LYS A 421 4.76 -4.08 -13.85
CA LYS A 421 6.13 -3.56 -13.90
C LYS A 421 6.28 -2.39 -12.94
N TYR A 422 7.42 -2.35 -12.27
CA TYR A 422 7.80 -1.29 -11.36
C TYR A 422 9.10 -0.62 -11.78
N TRP A 423 9.19 0.69 -11.56
CA TRP A 423 10.40 1.48 -11.70
C TRP A 423 10.57 2.44 -10.53
N VAL A 424 11.81 2.58 -10.09
CA VAL A 424 12.23 3.57 -9.09
C VAL A 424 13.54 4.20 -9.55
N SER A 425 13.74 5.47 -9.21
CA SER A 425 15.05 6.10 -9.30
C SER A 425 15.39 6.86 -8.03
N TRP A 426 16.68 6.94 -7.70
CA TRP A 426 17.19 7.71 -6.56
C TRP A 426 18.58 8.25 -6.85
N LYS A 427 18.92 9.38 -6.23
CA LYS A 427 20.31 9.87 -6.20
C LYS A 427 21.08 9.10 -5.14
N ALA A 428 22.11 8.37 -5.55
CA ALA A 428 22.87 7.49 -4.66
C ALA A 428 23.64 8.27 -3.60
N GLU A 429 23.59 7.79 -2.36
CA GLU A 429 24.40 8.29 -1.25
C GLU A 429 25.22 7.13 -0.69
N LYS A 430 26.52 7.10 -0.97
CA LYS A 430 27.43 5.99 -0.66
C LYS A 430 27.76 5.91 0.82
N SER A 431 27.52 6.98 1.59
CA SER A 431 27.65 6.91 3.05
C SER A 431 26.61 5.99 3.69
N ILE A 432 25.46 5.81 3.04
CA ILE A 432 24.42 4.86 3.47
C ILE A 432 24.84 3.44 3.08
N GLN A 433 25.16 2.62 4.09
CA GLN A 433 25.56 1.22 3.90
C GLN A 433 24.36 0.26 3.79
N ALA A 434 23.21 0.67 4.34
CA ALA A 434 21.99 -0.12 4.27
C ALA A 434 21.48 -0.20 2.82
N PRO A 435 20.94 -1.37 2.39
CA PRO A 435 20.48 -1.54 1.02
C PRO A 435 19.21 -0.73 0.74
N THR A 436 19.04 -0.38 -0.53
CA THR A 436 17.72 -0.01 -1.10
C THR A 436 16.81 -1.24 -1.03
N LEU A 437 15.55 -1.06 -0.64
CA LEU A 437 14.55 -2.11 -0.46
C LEU A 437 13.36 -1.86 -1.39
N ILE A 438 13.06 -2.81 -2.28
CA ILE A 438 11.86 -2.79 -3.13
C ILE A 438 10.96 -3.95 -2.74
N ARG A 439 9.78 -3.65 -2.19
CA ARG A 439 8.79 -4.66 -1.83
C ARG A 439 7.96 -5.06 -3.04
N PHE A 440 7.66 -6.35 -3.17
CA PHE A 440 6.83 -6.88 -4.25
C PHE A 440 5.81 -7.90 -3.73
N ALA A 441 4.75 -8.16 -4.50
CA ALA A 441 3.69 -9.10 -4.13
C ALA A 441 3.78 -10.39 -4.98
N PRO A 442 4.57 -11.41 -4.56
CA PRO A 442 4.79 -12.60 -5.37
C PRO A 442 3.51 -13.37 -5.69
N LYS A 443 2.63 -13.55 -4.70
CA LYS A 443 1.40 -14.33 -4.87
C LYS A 443 0.42 -13.69 -5.87
N ILE A 444 0.32 -12.36 -5.87
CA ILE A 444 -0.69 -11.64 -6.67
C ILE A 444 -0.14 -11.20 -8.02
N ASN A 445 1.09 -10.68 -8.07
CA ASN A 445 1.62 -9.98 -9.24
C ASN A 445 2.78 -10.70 -9.94
N TYR A 446 3.43 -11.66 -9.27
CA TYR A 446 4.62 -12.35 -9.80
C TYR A 446 4.67 -13.85 -9.45
N PRO A 447 3.63 -14.64 -9.78
CA PRO A 447 3.59 -16.05 -9.42
C PRO A 447 4.72 -16.88 -10.07
N ASP A 448 5.22 -16.45 -11.23
CA ASP A 448 6.36 -17.05 -11.93
C ASP A 448 7.72 -16.46 -11.51
N GLY A 449 7.75 -15.54 -10.54
CA GLY A 449 8.94 -14.81 -10.10
C GLY A 449 9.17 -13.48 -10.82
N ILE A 450 10.32 -12.86 -10.53
CA ILE A 450 10.69 -11.51 -10.99
C ILE A 450 12.04 -11.46 -11.71
N ARG A 451 12.24 -10.40 -12.49
CA ARG A 451 13.54 -9.92 -12.97
C ARG A 451 13.81 -8.53 -12.43
N VAL A 452 15.06 -8.27 -12.09
CA VAL A 452 15.52 -6.97 -11.59
C VAL A 452 16.53 -6.38 -12.57
N PHE A 453 16.31 -5.13 -12.96
CA PHE A 453 17.22 -4.36 -13.79
C PHE A 453 17.75 -3.18 -12.99
N ILE A 454 19.05 -2.90 -13.11
CA ILE A 454 19.71 -1.77 -12.43
C ILE A 454 20.48 -0.95 -13.48
N GLN A 455 20.32 0.37 -13.44
CA GLN A 455 21.02 1.32 -14.29
C GLN A 455 21.69 2.42 -13.45
N PRO A 456 22.91 2.87 -13.79
CA PRO A 456 23.80 2.30 -14.80
C PRO A 456 24.18 0.82 -14.53
N PRO A 457 24.49 0.01 -15.56
CA PRO A 457 24.87 -1.38 -15.33
C PRO A 457 26.07 -1.50 -14.38
N GLY A 458 25.94 -2.36 -13.37
CA GLY A 458 26.99 -2.57 -12.36
C GLY A 458 26.96 -1.63 -11.17
N SER A 459 26.11 -0.59 -11.15
CA SER A 459 25.98 0.36 -10.03
C SER A 459 25.32 -0.23 -8.77
N GLY A 460 24.89 -1.50 -8.82
CA GLY A 460 24.32 -2.22 -7.69
C GLY A 460 24.30 -3.73 -7.93
N THR A 461 24.33 -4.51 -6.85
CA THR A 461 23.96 -5.93 -6.84
C THR A 461 22.65 -6.10 -6.09
N TYR A 462 21.91 -7.18 -6.36
CA TYR A 462 20.67 -7.44 -5.64
C TYR A 462 20.56 -8.87 -5.11
N THR A 463 19.84 -9.00 -4.00
CA THR A 463 19.34 -10.28 -3.48
C THR A 463 17.83 -10.18 -3.27
N ILE A 464 17.16 -11.33 -3.16
CA ILE A 464 15.72 -11.40 -2.85
C ILE A 464 15.56 -12.02 -1.48
N ASP A 465 14.81 -11.34 -0.61
CA ASP A 465 14.39 -11.86 0.68
C ASP A 465 12.93 -12.30 0.58
N ASN A 466 12.72 -13.62 0.55
CA ASN A 466 11.39 -14.22 0.45
C ASN A 466 10.60 -14.13 1.76
N SER A 467 11.26 -13.90 2.90
CA SER A 467 10.57 -13.77 4.18
C SER A 467 9.83 -12.42 4.30
N THR A 468 10.37 -11.39 3.66
CA THR A 468 9.80 -10.03 3.63
C THR A 468 9.32 -9.61 2.24
N ASN A 469 9.35 -10.50 1.25
CA ASN A 469 9.05 -10.23 -0.16
C ASN A 469 9.74 -8.95 -0.68
N THR A 470 11.05 -8.85 -0.47
CA THR A 470 11.81 -7.63 -0.75
C THR A 470 13.04 -7.91 -1.63
N VAL A 471 13.26 -7.07 -2.64
CA VAL A 471 14.53 -6.98 -3.37
C VAL A 471 15.45 -6.02 -2.62
N LYS A 472 16.62 -6.51 -2.21
CA LYS A 472 17.66 -5.73 -1.52
C LYS A 472 18.74 -5.35 -2.52
N ILE A 473 18.91 -4.06 -2.81
CA ILE A 473 19.93 -3.55 -3.74
C ILE A 473 21.05 -2.87 -2.94
N THR A 474 22.27 -3.37 -3.09
CA THR A 474 23.47 -2.84 -2.41
C THR A 474 24.36 -2.14 -3.43
N HIS A 475 24.93 -1.00 -3.04
CA HIS A 475 25.91 -0.28 -3.83
C HIS A 475 27.15 -1.13 -4.13
N THR A 476 27.79 -0.89 -5.27
CA THR A 476 29.07 -1.50 -5.62
C THR A 476 30.18 -0.44 -5.66
N THR A 477 31.39 -0.87 -5.98
CA THR A 477 32.50 0.05 -6.27
C THR A 477 32.24 0.93 -7.49
N ALA A 478 31.41 0.49 -8.45
CA ALA A 478 31.03 1.25 -9.63
C ALA A 478 29.97 2.33 -9.35
N THR A 479 29.29 2.28 -8.21
CA THR A 479 28.35 3.34 -7.81
C THR A 479 29.07 4.67 -7.65
N VAL A 480 28.57 5.70 -8.32
CA VAL A 480 29.05 7.08 -8.18
C VAL A 480 28.16 7.84 -7.18
N GLN A 481 28.79 8.58 -6.26
CA GLN A 481 28.10 9.44 -5.30
C GLN A 481 27.27 10.51 -6.02
N GLY A 482 26.01 10.66 -5.63
CA GLY A 482 25.09 11.64 -6.22
C GLY A 482 24.57 11.29 -7.61
N GLU A 483 25.01 10.18 -8.21
CA GLU A 483 24.50 9.70 -9.50
C GLU A 483 23.08 9.14 -9.34
N THR A 484 22.24 9.37 -10.34
CA THR A 484 20.90 8.76 -10.38
C THR A 484 21.01 7.29 -10.74
N ILE A 485 20.66 6.41 -9.81
CA ILE A 485 20.44 4.99 -10.06
C ILE A 485 18.95 4.79 -10.38
N MET A 486 18.67 3.94 -11.37
CA MET A 486 17.33 3.43 -11.62
C MET A 486 17.28 1.92 -11.38
N ALA A 487 16.24 1.44 -10.73
CA ALA A 487 15.94 0.02 -10.63
C ALA A 487 14.54 -0.29 -11.19
N SER A 488 14.37 -1.47 -11.76
CA SER A 488 13.08 -1.95 -12.23
C SER A 488 12.86 -3.40 -11.80
N VAL A 489 11.68 -3.68 -11.25
CA VAL A 489 11.19 -5.03 -10.94
C VAL A 489 10.11 -5.36 -11.96
N GLN A 490 10.23 -6.48 -12.65
CA GLN A 490 9.33 -6.89 -13.72
C GLN A 490 8.99 -8.37 -13.61
N PRO A 491 7.88 -8.83 -14.22
CA PRO A 491 7.60 -10.27 -14.34
C PRO A 491 8.79 -11.05 -14.93
N PHE A 492 8.98 -12.27 -14.42
CA PHE A 492 10.06 -13.16 -14.86
C PHE A 492 9.99 -13.44 -16.37
N TYR A 493 8.81 -13.84 -16.84
CA TYR A 493 8.54 -13.97 -18.27
C TYR A 493 8.29 -12.60 -18.91
N PRO A 494 8.66 -12.40 -20.19
CA PRO A 494 8.27 -11.21 -20.92
C PRO A 494 6.75 -11.03 -20.94
N THR A 495 6.28 -9.96 -20.31
CA THR A 495 4.86 -9.62 -20.18
C THR A 495 4.65 -8.19 -20.62
N ASP A 496 3.82 -7.95 -21.63
CA ASP A 496 3.41 -6.62 -22.09
C ASP A 496 2.24 -6.72 -23.08
N ILE A 497 1.77 -5.56 -23.56
CA ILE A 497 0.90 -5.49 -24.74
C ILE A 497 1.66 -5.88 -26.02
N ILE A 498 0.95 -6.46 -26.99
CA ILE A 498 1.47 -6.75 -28.33
C ILE A 498 0.84 -5.76 -29.31
N THR A 499 1.66 -4.93 -29.97
CA THR A 499 1.16 -3.84 -30.82
C THR A 499 1.53 -4.07 -32.28
N ASN A 500 0.62 -3.84 -33.22
CA ASN A 500 0.96 -3.77 -34.64
C ASN A 500 1.44 -2.35 -35.00
N PRO A 501 2.68 -2.17 -35.46
CA PRO A 501 3.23 -0.82 -35.72
C PRO A 501 2.50 -0.02 -36.80
N ASP A 502 1.88 -0.68 -37.78
CA ASP A 502 1.23 0.01 -38.92
C ASP A 502 -0.15 0.56 -38.54
N SER A 503 -0.91 -0.18 -37.73
CA SER A 503 -2.23 0.25 -37.24
C SER A 503 -2.17 1.03 -35.92
N GLY A 504 -1.10 0.89 -35.13
CA GLY A 504 -1.02 1.41 -33.76
C GLY A 504 -1.95 0.70 -32.77
N LYS A 505 -2.51 -0.44 -33.15
CA LYS A 505 -3.49 -1.21 -32.37
C LYS A 505 -2.88 -2.47 -31.74
N CYS A 506 -3.58 -3.03 -30.77
CA CYS A 506 -3.10 -4.11 -29.92
C CYS A 506 -3.84 -5.44 -30.17
N VAL A 507 -3.16 -6.55 -29.90
CA VAL A 507 -3.77 -7.88 -29.76
C VAL A 507 -4.64 -7.89 -28.50
N ASP A 508 -5.91 -8.22 -28.66
CA ASP A 508 -6.93 -8.08 -27.63
C ASP A 508 -7.77 -9.36 -27.50
N ASN A 509 -7.98 -9.82 -26.26
CA ASN A 509 -9.00 -10.83 -25.98
C ASN A 509 -10.39 -10.17 -26.02
N GLY A 510 -11.14 -10.44 -27.09
CA GLY A 510 -12.33 -9.69 -27.45
C GLY A 510 -13.37 -9.61 -26.32
N ASN A 511 -13.88 -8.41 -26.08
CA ASN A 511 -14.83 -8.08 -25.00
C ASN A 511 -14.34 -8.44 -23.59
N ALA A 512 -13.04 -8.66 -23.39
CA ALA A 512 -12.46 -9.17 -22.15
C ALA A 512 -13.09 -10.49 -21.65
N ASN A 513 -13.67 -11.28 -22.55
CA ASN A 513 -14.34 -12.53 -22.20
C ASN A 513 -13.33 -13.68 -22.08
N VAL A 514 -13.09 -14.15 -20.86
CA VAL A 514 -12.11 -15.22 -20.58
C VAL A 514 -12.80 -16.59 -20.65
N ALA A 515 -13.04 -17.05 -21.87
CA ALA A 515 -13.71 -18.33 -22.15
C ALA A 515 -13.05 -19.06 -23.33
N PRO A 516 -13.17 -20.41 -23.40
CA PRO A 516 -12.69 -21.17 -24.55
C PRO A 516 -13.30 -20.69 -25.87
N ASN A 517 -12.48 -20.70 -26.92
CA ASN A 517 -12.79 -20.25 -28.28
C ASN A 517 -13.17 -18.77 -28.40
N ASN A 518 -12.89 -17.93 -27.38
CA ASN A 518 -13.14 -16.50 -27.51
C ASN A 518 -12.22 -15.89 -28.59
N PRO A 519 -12.73 -15.04 -29.49
CA PRO A 519 -11.93 -14.45 -30.56
C PRO A 519 -10.84 -13.52 -30.04
N ILE A 520 -9.63 -13.67 -30.59
CA ILE A 520 -8.59 -12.65 -30.48
C ILE A 520 -8.70 -11.67 -31.63
N ILE A 521 -8.76 -10.39 -31.28
CA ILE A 521 -9.06 -9.30 -32.20
C ILE A 521 -7.98 -8.22 -32.17
N LEU A 522 -8.01 -7.35 -33.17
CA LEU A 522 -7.29 -6.08 -33.16
C LEU A 522 -8.15 -5.03 -32.46
N TRP A 523 -7.59 -4.30 -31.50
CA TRP A 523 -8.32 -3.24 -30.77
C TRP A 523 -7.43 -2.06 -30.41
N ASP A 524 -8.04 -0.92 -30.06
CA ASP A 524 -7.30 0.25 -29.56
C ASP A 524 -6.54 -0.12 -28.27
N CYS A 525 -5.29 0.31 -28.16
CA CYS A 525 -4.47 -0.04 -27.00
C CYS A 525 -4.95 0.72 -25.75
N THR A 526 -5.48 0.01 -24.76
CA THR A 526 -6.00 0.58 -23.49
C THR A 526 -5.21 0.14 -22.26
N SER A 527 -4.21 -0.74 -22.43
CA SER A 527 -3.46 -1.40 -21.35
C SER A 527 -4.36 -2.16 -20.36
N SER A 528 -5.59 -2.48 -20.74
CA SER A 528 -6.49 -3.30 -19.93
C SER A 528 -5.96 -4.74 -19.82
N PRO A 529 -6.27 -5.49 -18.75
CA PRO A 529 -5.77 -6.87 -18.55
C PRO A 529 -5.95 -7.79 -19.76
N ASN A 530 -7.07 -7.65 -20.50
CA ASN A 530 -7.39 -8.43 -21.71
C ASN A 530 -6.46 -8.18 -22.91
N GLN A 531 -5.52 -7.23 -22.83
CA GLN A 531 -4.52 -6.94 -23.86
C GLN A 531 -3.08 -7.30 -23.46
N VAL A 532 -2.89 -7.84 -22.25
CA VAL A 532 -1.56 -8.09 -21.69
C VAL A 532 -1.22 -9.56 -21.83
N TRP A 533 -0.09 -9.84 -22.49
CA TRP A 533 0.30 -11.18 -22.90
C TRP A 533 1.65 -11.56 -22.29
N LYS A 534 1.74 -12.78 -21.76
CA LYS A 534 2.92 -13.38 -21.12
C LYS A 534 3.52 -14.47 -22.01
N PHE A 535 4.81 -14.38 -22.29
CA PHE A 535 5.54 -15.34 -23.13
C PHE A 535 6.26 -16.37 -22.25
N LYS A 536 5.66 -17.55 -22.07
CA LYS A 536 6.18 -18.65 -21.24
C LYS A 536 6.33 -19.91 -22.10
N GLU A 537 7.53 -20.47 -22.21
CA GLU A 537 7.77 -21.80 -22.81
C GLU A 537 7.14 -22.00 -24.21
N ASN A 538 7.41 -21.05 -25.12
CA ASN A 538 6.81 -21.00 -26.46
C ASN A 538 5.28 -20.91 -26.48
N THR A 539 4.64 -20.54 -25.37
CA THR A 539 3.21 -20.21 -25.31
C THR A 539 3.04 -18.71 -25.10
N ILE A 540 1.96 -18.16 -25.64
CA ILE A 540 1.52 -16.78 -25.39
C ILE A 540 0.28 -16.89 -24.53
N GLN A 541 0.41 -16.57 -23.25
CA GLN A 541 -0.64 -16.68 -22.26
C GLN A 541 -1.30 -15.32 -22.06
N LEU A 542 -2.60 -15.30 -21.80
CA LEU A 542 -3.23 -14.12 -21.22
C LEU A 542 -2.57 -13.91 -19.85
N ALA A 543 -1.89 -12.78 -19.65
CA ALA A 543 -1.10 -12.56 -18.44
C ALA A 543 -1.99 -12.39 -17.21
N PHE A 544 -3.12 -11.71 -17.41
CA PHE A 544 -4.04 -11.27 -16.37
C PHE A 544 -5.49 -11.40 -16.88
N ASP A 545 -6.35 -12.12 -16.17
CA ASP A 545 -7.81 -11.88 -16.21
C ASP A 545 -8.17 -10.73 -15.26
N ALA A 546 -9.47 -10.41 -15.18
CA ALA A 546 -9.98 -9.37 -14.30
C ALA A 546 -9.54 -9.54 -12.82
N ASP A 547 -9.31 -10.78 -12.37
CA ASP A 547 -8.93 -11.11 -11.00
C ASP A 547 -7.44 -11.48 -10.82
N HIS A 548 -6.59 -11.29 -11.85
CA HIS A 548 -5.17 -11.72 -11.85
C HIS A 548 -4.93 -13.21 -11.52
N ASN A 549 -5.88 -14.09 -11.83
CA ASN A 549 -5.89 -15.52 -11.51
C ASN A 549 -5.85 -16.47 -12.74
N SER A 550 -5.87 -15.97 -13.98
CA SER A 550 -5.89 -16.84 -15.18
C SER A 550 -4.57 -16.96 -15.93
N GLY A 551 -3.51 -17.48 -15.28
CA GLY A 551 -2.42 -18.16 -16.00
C GLY A 551 -2.86 -19.42 -16.77
N LYS A 552 -4.16 -19.54 -17.08
CA LYS A 552 -4.87 -20.72 -17.54
C LYS A 552 -5.20 -20.67 -19.02
N TYR A 553 -5.14 -19.51 -19.67
CA TYR A 553 -5.55 -19.35 -21.06
C TYR A 553 -4.41 -18.93 -21.96
N CYS A 554 -4.33 -19.58 -23.11
CA CYS A 554 -3.29 -19.50 -24.11
C CYS A 554 -3.88 -19.07 -25.46
N LEU A 555 -3.07 -18.33 -26.21
CA LEU A 555 -3.28 -18.08 -27.63
C LEU A 555 -3.22 -19.41 -28.39
N ASP A 556 -4.26 -19.71 -29.14
CA ASP A 556 -4.43 -20.97 -29.86
C ASP A 556 -4.89 -20.71 -31.29
N THR A 557 -4.66 -21.68 -32.18
CA THR A 557 -5.20 -21.65 -33.54
C THR A 557 -6.29 -22.70 -33.69
N GLN A 558 -7.43 -22.30 -34.24
CA GLN A 558 -8.56 -23.18 -34.49
C GLN A 558 -8.91 -23.24 -35.97
N THR A 559 -9.04 -24.45 -36.50
CA THR A 559 -9.51 -24.71 -37.86
C THR A 559 -11.02 -24.55 -37.92
N LEU A 560 -11.54 -23.85 -38.93
CA LEU A 560 -12.99 -23.72 -39.17
C LEU A 560 -13.51 -24.92 -40.00
N THR A 561 -12.78 -25.31 -41.04
CA THR A 561 -13.04 -26.48 -41.89
C THR A 561 -11.72 -27.14 -42.32
N SER A 562 -11.76 -28.42 -42.71
CA SER A 562 -10.57 -29.15 -43.17
C SER A 562 -9.94 -28.63 -44.48
N THR A 563 -10.56 -27.65 -45.14
CA THR A 563 -10.12 -27.05 -46.41
C THR A 563 -9.63 -25.61 -46.30
N ASP A 564 -9.65 -25.00 -45.11
CA ASP A 564 -9.32 -23.59 -44.97
C ASP A 564 -7.82 -23.31 -45.13
N LYS A 565 -7.52 -22.20 -45.80
CA LYS A 565 -6.15 -21.70 -45.99
C LYS A 565 -5.68 -20.82 -44.83
N TYR A 566 -6.47 -20.70 -43.76
CA TYR A 566 -6.21 -19.89 -42.57
C TYR A 566 -6.84 -20.55 -41.34
N LEU A 567 -6.41 -20.13 -40.15
CA LEU A 567 -6.98 -20.55 -38.87
C LEU A 567 -7.42 -19.32 -38.08
N ASN A 568 -8.48 -19.42 -37.29
CA ASN A 568 -8.80 -18.37 -36.34
C ASN A 568 -7.80 -18.40 -35.18
N VAL A 569 -7.35 -17.22 -34.76
CA VAL A 569 -6.61 -17.08 -33.50
C VAL A 569 -7.61 -16.84 -32.37
N VAL A 570 -7.61 -17.73 -31.39
CA VAL A 570 -8.60 -17.77 -30.31
C VAL A 570 -7.93 -17.93 -28.96
N LEU A 571 -8.68 -17.65 -27.90
CA LEU A 571 -8.30 -17.93 -26.52
C LEU A 571 -8.78 -19.34 -26.12
N ASN A 572 -7.90 -20.19 -25.60
CA ASN A 572 -8.28 -21.51 -25.09
C ASN A 572 -7.50 -21.88 -23.82
N PRO A 573 -8.02 -22.81 -23.00
CA PRO A 573 -7.25 -23.33 -21.87
C PRO A 573 -5.87 -23.84 -22.31
N CYS A 574 -4.84 -23.45 -21.58
CA CYS A 574 -3.46 -23.85 -21.83
C CYS A 574 -3.31 -25.37 -21.69
N GLN A 575 -2.66 -25.98 -22.67
CA GLN A 575 -2.36 -27.41 -22.70
C GLN A 575 -0.86 -27.57 -23.01
N ALA A 576 -0.11 -28.19 -22.09
CA ALA A 576 1.35 -28.20 -22.09
C ALA A 576 1.98 -28.57 -23.45
N ASP A 577 1.44 -29.60 -24.11
CA ASP A 577 2.00 -30.16 -25.35
C ASP A 577 1.15 -29.90 -26.59
N LYS A 578 0.16 -29.01 -26.51
CA LYS A 578 -0.72 -28.74 -27.66
C LYS A 578 0.01 -27.90 -28.69
N ALA A 579 0.38 -28.52 -29.82
CA ALA A 579 1.16 -27.88 -30.87
C ALA A 579 0.52 -26.60 -31.43
N SER A 580 -0.82 -26.51 -31.47
CA SER A 580 -1.54 -25.31 -31.93
C SER A 580 -1.42 -24.11 -30.98
N GLN A 581 -0.96 -24.31 -29.75
CA GLN A 581 -0.68 -23.25 -28.76
C GLN A 581 0.81 -22.89 -28.67
N LYS A 582 1.64 -23.45 -29.55
CA LYS A 582 3.09 -23.22 -29.58
C LYS A 582 3.45 -22.19 -30.65
N TRP A 583 4.24 -21.22 -30.25
CA TRP A 583 4.58 -20.02 -31.01
C TRP A 583 6.08 -19.77 -30.97
N SER A 584 6.64 -19.38 -32.10
CA SER A 584 7.99 -18.83 -32.21
C SER A 584 7.91 -17.38 -32.68
N VAL A 585 8.91 -16.59 -32.32
CA VAL A 585 8.96 -15.16 -32.66
C VAL A 585 10.21 -14.89 -33.48
N THR A 586 10.05 -14.22 -34.62
CA THR A 586 11.18 -13.80 -35.46
C THR A 586 11.75 -12.45 -35.00
N PRO A 587 13.01 -12.12 -35.35
CA PRO A 587 13.57 -10.79 -35.10
C PRO A 587 12.79 -9.65 -35.76
N THR A 588 12.08 -9.92 -36.86
CA THR A 588 11.23 -8.96 -37.57
C THR A 588 9.87 -8.76 -36.91
N GLY A 589 9.54 -9.53 -35.87
CA GLY A 589 8.30 -9.39 -35.11
C GLY A 589 7.13 -10.24 -35.61
N ASN A 590 7.38 -11.26 -36.44
CA ASN A 590 6.34 -12.22 -36.78
C ASN A 590 6.14 -13.21 -35.62
N ILE A 591 4.88 -13.51 -35.31
CA ILE A 591 4.49 -14.54 -34.34
C ILE A 591 4.05 -15.76 -35.16
N VAL A 592 4.86 -16.81 -35.16
CA VAL A 592 4.69 -17.98 -36.04
C VAL A 592 4.21 -19.17 -35.22
N ASN A 593 3.04 -19.71 -35.57
CA ASN A 593 2.54 -20.95 -35.01
C ASN A 593 3.45 -22.12 -35.42
N THR A 594 3.96 -22.88 -34.47
CA THR A 594 4.96 -23.92 -34.77
C THR A 594 4.35 -25.18 -35.38
N ALA A 595 3.03 -25.39 -35.26
CA ALA A 595 2.36 -26.54 -35.86
C ALA A 595 2.14 -26.35 -37.37
N THR A 596 1.81 -25.13 -37.79
CA THR A 596 1.44 -24.83 -39.19
C THR A 596 2.48 -24.01 -39.95
N GLY A 597 3.37 -23.32 -39.26
CA GLY A 597 4.27 -22.33 -39.85
C GLY A 597 3.58 -21.03 -40.25
N TYR A 598 2.33 -20.80 -39.81
CA TYR A 598 1.56 -19.61 -40.14
C TYR A 598 1.79 -18.46 -39.14
N CYS A 599 1.76 -17.24 -39.66
CA CYS A 599 1.96 -16.01 -38.91
C CYS A 599 0.63 -15.46 -38.39
N VAL A 600 0.63 -14.88 -37.19
CA VAL A 600 -0.50 -14.05 -36.71
C VAL A 600 -0.67 -12.86 -37.64
N ASP A 601 -1.85 -12.75 -38.24
CA ASP A 601 -2.20 -11.87 -39.36
C ASP A 601 -3.47 -11.08 -39.03
N ILE A 602 -3.45 -9.78 -39.31
CA ILE A 602 -4.66 -8.95 -39.32
C ILE A 602 -5.40 -9.19 -40.64
N SER A 603 -6.54 -9.88 -40.54
CA SER A 603 -7.33 -10.36 -41.68
C SER A 603 -7.54 -9.28 -42.76
N GLY A 604 -7.04 -9.56 -43.97
CA GLY A 604 -7.18 -8.68 -45.12
C GLY A 604 -6.58 -7.28 -44.94
N ALA A 605 -5.62 -7.12 -44.03
CA ALA A 605 -5.08 -5.82 -43.59
C ALA A 605 -6.18 -4.84 -43.12
N ASN A 606 -7.29 -5.35 -42.58
CA ASN A 606 -8.36 -4.54 -42.02
C ASN A 606 -7.96 -4.00 -40.64
N TYR A 607 -7.44 -2.78 -40.59
CA TYR A 607 -6.96 -2.16 -39.35
C TYR A 607 -8.07 -1.56 -38.45
N LYS A 608 -9.32 -1.95 -38.65
CA LYS A 608 -10.43 -1.51 -37.79
C LYS A 608 -10.42 -2.29 -36.47
N SER A 609 -10.76 -1.58 -35.37
CA SER A 609 -11.02 -2.22 -34.07
C SER A 609 -12.15 -3.25 -34.23
N GLY A 610 -11.97 -4.45 -33.67
CA GLY A 610 -12.89 -5.58 -33.82
C GLY A 610 -12.49 -6.59 -34.90
N THR A 611 -11.43 -6.33 -35.66
CA THR A 611 -10.98 -7.27 -36.70
C THR A 611 -10.40 -8.53 -36.07
N GLN A 612 -10.96 -9.69 -36.43
CA GLN A 612 -10.45 -11.00 -36.03
C GLN A 612 -9.01 -11.22 -36.50
N LEU A 613 -8.14 -11.67 -35.60
CA LEU A 613 -6.80 -12.13 -35.97
C LEU A 613 -6.84 -13.57 -36.46
N LEU A 614 -6.03 -13.85 -37.47
CA LEU A 614 -5.91 -15.15 -38.12
C LEU A 614 -4.48 -15.67 -38.00
N ALA A 615 -4.29 -16.98 -38.12
CA ALA A 615 -3.00 -17.54 -38.50
C ALA A 615 -3.05 -17.81 -40.01
N TYR A 616 -2.18 -17.12 -40.76
CA TYR A 616 -2.10 -17.20 -42.21
C TYR A 616 -0.68 -17.41 -42.71
N THR A 617 -0.51 -17.83 -43.97
CA THR A 617 0.80 -18.03 -44.58
C THR A 617 1.70 -16.81 -44.35
N CYS A 618 2.86 -17.03 -43.73
CA CYS A 618 3.85 -15.98 -43.52
C CYS A 618 4.33 -15.42 -44.85
N ALA A 619 4.33 -14.09 -44.99
CA ALA A 619 4.81 -13.45 -46.20
C ALA A 619 6.31 -13.67 -46.43
N SER A 620 6.70 -13.79 -47.69
CA SER A 620 8.12 -13.82 -48.07
C SER A 620 8.84 -12.59 -47.53
N GLY A 621 9.96 -12.80 -46.84
CA GLY A 621 10.76 -11.73 -46.22
C GLY A 621 10.31 -11.28 -44.82
N GLY A 622 9.15 -11.72 -44.31
CA GLY A 622 8.73 -11.48 -42.92
C GLY A 622 8.40 -10.02 -42.56
N THR A 623 8.34 -9.12 -43.54
CA THR A 623 8.12 -7.67 -43.31
C THR A 623 6.71 -7.19 -43.69
N GLN A 624 5.77 -8.10 -43.96
CA GLN A 624 4.40 -7.74 -44.29
C GLN A 624 3.72 -7.07 -43.10
N LYS A 625 3.27 -5.83 -43.29
CA LYS A 625 2.81 -4.92 -42.23
C LYS A 625 1.71 -5.50 -41.33
N ASN A 626 0.74 -6.21 -41.89
CA ASN A 626 -0.35 -6.84 -41.14
C ASN A 626 0.06 -8.16 -40.43
N GLN A 627 1.33 -8.59 -40.54
CA GLN A 627 1.89 -9.78 -39.88
C GLN A 627 3.09 -9.44 -38.96
N VAL A 628 3.44 -8.16 -38.82
CA VAL A 628 4.55 -7.68 -37.99
C VAL A 628 4.01 -7.09 -36.69
N TRP A 629 4.59 -7.51 -35.58
CA TRP A 629 4.19 -7.12 -34.23
C TRP A 629 5.38 -6.61 -33.42
N LYS A 630 5.15 -5.55 -32.66
CA LYS A 630 6.03 -5.10 -31.57
C LYS A 630 5.70 -5.92 -30.33
N LEU A 631 6.68 -6.66 -29.85
CA LEU A 631 6.52 -7.64 -28.78
C LEU A 631 7.20 -7.18 -27.49
N PRO A 632 6.86 -7.78 -26.34
CA PRO A 632 7.57 -7.56 -25.09
C PRO A 632 9.07 -7.80 -25.24
N ARG A 633 9.89 -6.98 -24.58
CA ARG A 633 11.35 -7.16 -24.60
C ARG A 633 11.74 -8.53 -24.07
N GLY A 634 12.49 -9.29 -24.87
CA GLY A 634 12.92 -10.66 -24.57
C GLY A 634 12.04 -11.77 -25.17
N ALA A 635 10.92 -11.42 -25.82
CA ALA A 635 10.03 -12.41 -26.46
C ALA A 635 10.62 -13.06 -27.73
N SER A 636 11.54 -12.38 -28.45
CA SER A 636 12.11 -12.83 -29.73
C SER A 636 13.27 -13.82 -29.60
N GLY A 637 13.42 -14.50 -28.45
CA GLY A 637 14.51 -15.48 -28.25
C GLY A 637 15.92 -14.88 -28.16
N THR A 638 16.07 -13.54 -28.17
CA THR A 638 17.33 -12.85 -27.82
C THR A 638 17.61 -12.86 -26.31
N TRP A 639 16.91 -13.69 -25.55
CA TRP A 639 17.17 -13.90 -24.13
C TRP A 639 17.73 -15.30 -23.91
N SER A 640 19.04 -15.34 -23.66
CA SER A 640 19.66 -16.48 -23.01
C SER A 640 19.83 -16.13 -21.53
N PRO A 641 19.32 -16.93 -20.58
CA PRO A 641 19.68 -16.77 -19.16
C PRO A 641 21.19 -16.92 -18.91
N LYS A 642 21.95 -17.39 -19.91
CA LYS A 642 23.41 -17.55 -19.89
C LYS A 642 24.21 -16.22 -19.91
N GLY A 643 23.54 -15.07 -19.95
CA GLY A 643 24.18 -13.76 -19.80
C GLY A 643 24.21 -13.21 -18.37
N ALA A 644 23.66 -13.93 -17.39
CA ALA A 644 23.96 -13.62 -15.99
C ALA A 644 25.45 -13.85 -15.77
N VAL A 645 26.15 -12.79 -15.36
CA VAL A 645 27.48 -12.86 -14.76
C VAL A 645 27.53 -14.10 -13.87
N ARG A 646 28.49 -15.00 -14.12
CA ARG A 646 28.68 -16.27 -13.39
C ARG A 646 28.46 -16.03 -11.89
N GLY A 647 27.43 -16.65 -11.29
CA GLY A 647 27.36 -16.79 -9.83
C GLY A 647 26.02 -16.58 -9.11
N PHE A 648 24.84 -16.65 -9.73
CA PHE A 648 23.59 -16.56 -8.95
C PHE A 648 22.52 -17.62 -9.33
N PRO A 649 21.88 -18.27 -8.34
CA PRO A 649 20.84 -19.26 -8.58
C PRO A 649 19.54 -18.60 -9.05
N VAL A 650 19.02 -19.08 -10.17
CA VAL A 650 17.64 -18.83 -10.62
C VAL A 650 16.77 -19.82 -9.86
N LEU A 651 15.98 -19.36 -8.89
CA LEU A 651 14.97 -20.19 -8.22
C LEU A 651 13.62 -20.00 -8.92
N SER A 652 13.21 -21.00 -9.71
CA SER A 652 11.82 -21.16 -10.14
C SER A 652 10.99 -21.66 -8.97
N MET A 653 9.89 -20.98 -8.64
CA MET A 653 8.96 -21.43 -7.61
C MET A 653 7.96 -22.46 -8.15
N GLU A 654 8.44 -23.61 -8.61
CA GLU A 654 7.57 -24.76 -8.88
C GLU A 654 7.81 -25.86 -7.84
N GLY A 655 7.00 -25.81 -6.77
CA GLY A 655 6.32 -26.97 -6.19
C GLY A 655 7.08 -27.90 -5.23
N GLY A 656 6.63 -27.91 -3.95
CA GLY A 656 6.44 -29.15 -3.20
C GLY A 656 7.61 -29.66 -2.35
N THR A 657 7.32 -29.87 -1.07
CA THR A 657 8.16 -30.45 -0.02
C THR A 657 8.86 -31.76 -0.41
N LEU A 658 10.14 -31.89 -0.05
CA LEU A 658 10.66 -33.16 0.47
C LEU A 658 11.75 -32.91 1.52
N ASP A 659 11.58 -33.61 2.64
CA ASP A 659 12.49 -33.74 3.78
C ASP A 659 13.88 -34.29 3.42
N ALA A 660 14.77 -34.11 4.40
CA ALA A 660 15.96 -34.91 4.71
C ALA A 660 17.32 -34.44 4.14
N ALA A 661 18.10 -33.86 5.07
CA ALA A 661 19.45 -34.26 5.46
C ALA A 661 20.37 -34.97 4.44
N LEU A 662 21.56 -34.36 4.30
CA LEU A 662 22.90 -34.98 4.17
C LEU A 662 23.12 -36.10 3.14
N GLU A 663 23.95 -35.83 2.13
CA GLU A 663 25.24 -36.50 1.85
C GLU A 663 25.68 -36.30 0.39
N GLY A 664 27.01 -36.21 0.17
CA GLY A 664 27.63 -36.55 -1.12
C GLY A 664 28.25 -35.43 -1.95
N PHE A 665 29.28 -34.75 -1.42
CA PHE A 665 30.28 -34.07 -2.26
C PHE A 665 31.22 -35.11 -2.88
N SER A 666 31.39 -35.07 -4.20
CA SER A 666 32.68 -35.39 -4.84
C SER A 666 32.83 -34.60 -6.15
N ASP A 667 33.71 -33.59 -6.06
CA ASP A 667 34.51 -32.91 -7.09
C ASP A 667 34.99 -33.80 -8.28
N PRO A 668 35.65 -33.26 -9.35
CA PRO A 668 36.23 -31.91 -9.49
C PRO A 668 36.06 -31.19 -10.85
N ILE A 669 36.25 -29.86 -10.81
CA ILE A 669 37.13 -29.01 -11.67
C ILE A 669 37.02 -29.16 -13.21
N VAL A 670 36.59 -28.09 -13.91
CA VAL A 670 37.42 -27.08 -14.63
C VAL A 670 36.57 -25.82 -14.87
#